data_AF-A0A8C2G8T8-F1
#
_entry.id   AF-A0A8C2G8T8-F1
#
_cell.length_a   1.000
_cell.length_b   1.000
_cell.length_c   1.000
_cell.angle_alpha   90.00
_cell.angle_beta   90.00
_cell.angle_gamma   90.00
#
_symmetry.space_group_name_H-M   'P 1'
#
loop_
_entity.id
_entity.type
_entity.pdbx_description
1 polymer ?
#
loop_
_entity_poly.entity_id
_entity_poly.type
_entity_poly.pdbx_seq_one_letter_code
_entity_poly.pdbx_strand_id
1 'polypeptide(L)'
;LSFTIFGSSMKTLQSSFLPDPSENMREILQNVAKQQGVSNMRKLGHLNNFIKVCHLKSGSGVAVDHGILRLALLNEAKEVRAAGLRALRYLIRDSNILQKVLRLQVDYLIARCIDIQQSNEVERTQALRLVRKMITVNALLFPSSITNSLIAVGNDGPQERDRMVRACIAIICELALENPEIVAKRGGLSTILKNVIDCQLSRINEALMTTILHLLNHPHTRQYVRSDVELEQILAPYTDFHYRHNPDTAEGQLKEDREARFLASKMSIVASLRSWSGIINLCKSGNSGIQSLIGLLCIPNMEVRRGLLEVMYDIFRLPVPVVTQDFIEALLSVDPSRFQDSWRLSDGFVASEAKIILPHRARSRPDLMDNYLALLLCAFIHSGLLEGLVEVITSSDDGVSVHATILLGELLHMANTILPHSHSHHLHCLPTLMNMAASFDIPQEKRLRASAAVNYLKRFHEKKKRGPKPNSLYLDHIIRKSLAAHCCRDQYLRPQRDIFVIKDTEEALMMNLRDSQILNHKQNLEWNWVLISTILKWPNTNLRNNKDEQMHKFVRRLLFFYKPSSKLYASLELDHSKARQLTVVGCQFIEFLLESDEDGQVYLEDLVKDIVQWLSSSSGLKPDRSLQSNGLLTTLSQHYFLFLGTLSAHPQGVKMLEKCSVFQCLLNLCSLKNQDHLLKLTVSTLDYSRNGLARVILSKILTAATDNCRLYATKHLRVLLRANVEFFSNWGIELLVTQLHDRNKAVSVEALDILDEACEDKANLHALIQMKPALTHLGDKGVLLLLRFLSIPKGFSYLNERGYVTKQLEKWQKEYNLKYVDLIEEQLNEALTTYRKPVDGDNYVRRSNQRFSLETLSCTHQLPVTKTKYPDGDAFLHIIYTVRCPVLDKWDGIKQLKAALWALGNIGTSNWGLNLLQEENVIPDIVALAHDCEVLSIRGTCLYVLGLISKTKQGCELLKLHGWDAVRHNRRELWHVVPDEVEQNLQQQQQQQQPLIQLSSAPSTLSLNSESTSSRHNSESDSTQPSMYILDDDKIESPELSEDQPLYFRPKLLKDRSPFTILASSRLVRNRFLISLSGKKLRSTSDPKSTGTSSKLQGEPTLGGLRRIRTVTEPSIFSPVQGDVFSSSRPHHRSLLPRCVDHP
;
A
#
# COMPACT_ATOMS: atom_id res chain seq x y z
N LEU A 1 11.64 24.03 42.64
CA LEU A 1 10.86 23.83 43.88
C LEU A 1 10.51 25.23 44.43
N SER A 2 9.67 25.97 43.70
CA SER A 2 9.76 27.45 43.66
C SER A 2 8.42 28.18 43.50
N PHE A 3 7.29 27.48 43.65
CA PHE A 3 5.95 28.02 43.37
C PHE A 3 5.22 28.59 44.60
N THR A 4 5.71 28.32 45.81
CA THR A 4 4.94 28.47 47.06
C THR A 4 4.92 29.90 47.66
N ILE A 5 5.77 30.81 47.19
CA ILE A 5 5.95 32.16 47.78
C ILE A 5 5.03 33.22 47.12
N PHE A 6 4.45 32.93 45.94
CA PHE A 6 3.65 33.91 45.18
C PHE A 6 2.23 34.19 45.71
N GLY A 7 1.74 33.42 46.70
CA GLY A 7 0.35 33.51 47.17
C GLY A 7 -0.05 34.83 47.86
N SER A 8 0.90 35.49 48.54
CA SER A 8 0.57 36.58 49.48
C SER A 8 0.27 37.94 48.82
N SER A 9 0.70 38.16 47.58
CA SER A 9 0.57 39.48 46.90
C SER A 9 -0.57 39.57 45.88
N MET A 10 -1.32 38.48 45.63
CA MET A 10 -2.47 38.50 44.70
C MET A 10 -3.79 38.95 45.33
N LYS A 11 -3.96 38.85 46.66
CA LYS A 11 -5.23 39.18 47.33
C LYS A 11 -5.57 40.68 47.33
N THR A 12 -4.57 41.56 47.23
CA THR A 12 -4.73 43.04 47.27
C THR A 12 -5.21 43.69 45.96
N LEU A 13 -5.62 42.90 44.96
CA LEU A 13 -6.19 43.37 43.68
C LEU A 13 -7.51 42.66 43.31
N GLN A 14 -8.23 42.11 44.30
CA GLN A 14 -9.57 41.53 44.12
C GLN A 14 -10.71 42.36 44.76
N SER A 15 -10.39 43.34 45.60
CA SER A 15 -11.36 44.07 46.44
C SER A 15 -11.79 45.44 45.88
N SER A 16 -11.48 45.74 44.62
CA SER A 16 -11.76 47.04 43.99
C SER A 16 -12.27 46.83 42.55
N PHE A 17 -13.52 46.38 42.44
CA PHE A 17 -14.30 46.54 41.21
C PHE A 17 -15.35 47.65 41.45
N LEU A 18 -15.21 48.76 40.75
CA LEU A 18 -16.25 49.80 40.68
C LEU A 18 -17.51 49.24 39.99
N PRO A 19 -18.71 49.78 40.28
CA PRO A 19 -19.95 49.26 39.71
C PRO A 19 -20.05 49.40 38.17
N ASP A 20 -19.34 50.34 37.54
CA ASP A 20 -19.20 50.35 36.07
C ASP A 20 -17.85 49.76 35.59
N PRO A 21 -17.87 48.67 34.81
CA PRO A 21 -16.69 48.15 34.13
C PRO A 21 -15.93 49.16 33.24
N SER A 22 -16.54 50.25 32.77
CA SER A 22 -15.84 51.25 31.94
C SER A 22 -14.78 52.03 32.76
N GLU A 23 -15.10 52.40 34.00
CA GLU A 23 -14.17 53.06 34.92
C GLU A 23 -13.04 52.12 35.32
N ASN A 24 -13.37 50.87 35.70
CA ASN A 24 -12.39 49.82 35.97
C ASN A 24 -11.40 49.65 34.79
N MET A 25 -11.90 49.66 33.56
CA MET A 25 -11.09 49.51 32.36
C MET A 25 -10.16 50.70 32.13
N ARG A 26 -10.63 51.93 32.41
CA ARG A 26 -9.82 53.16 32.37
C ARG A 26 -8.74 53.19 33.46
N GLU A 27 -9.09 52.83 34.69
CA GLU A 27 -8.16 52.80 35.84
C GLU A 27 -7.05 51.75 35.64
N ILE A 28 -7.43 50.55 35.17
CA ILE A 28 -6.49 49.48 34.77
C ILE A 28 -5.50 49.97 33.71
N LEU A 29 -5.98 50.65 32.66
CA LEU A 29 -5.12 51.17 31.59
C LEU A 29 -4.19 52.29 32.11
N GLN A 30 -4.68 53.22 32.93
CA GLN A 30 -3.85 54.26 33.56
C GLN A 30 -2.76 53.67 34.46
N ASN A 31 -3.07 52.64 35.26
CA ASN A 31 -2.09 51.99 36.14
C ASN A 31 -1.07 51.12 35.38
N VAL A 32 -1.39 50.66 34.17
CA VAL A 32 -0.41 50.06 33.23
C VAL A 32 0.49 51.13 32.62
N ALA A 33 -0.04 52.31 32.27
CA ALA A 33 0.67 53.39 31.60
C ALA A 33 1.72 54.12 32.48
N LYS A 34 1.51 54.22 33.80
CA LYS A 34 2.44 54.89 34.73
C LYS A 34 3.85 54.30 34.64
N GLN A 35 4.85 55.11 34.26
CA GLN A 35 6.24 54.65 34.15
C GLN A 35 6.81 54.26 35.52
N GLN A 36 6.64 55.11 36.53
CA GLN A 36 7.13 54.92 37.90
C GLN A 36 5.98 54.60 38.88
N GLY A 37 6.30 54.12 40.09
CA GLY A 37 5.36 53.88 41.18
C GLY A 37 4.49 52.61 41.13
N VAL A 38 4.47 51.86 40.01
CA VAL A 38 3.71 50.62 39.87
C VAL A 38 4.62 49.46 39.46
N SER A 39 4.72 48.42 40.30
CA SER A 39 5.57 47.26 40.04
C SER A 39 5.06 46.39 38.89
N ASN A 40 5.97 45.71 38.18
CA ASN A 40 5.63 44.87 37.03
C ASN A 40 4.67 43.72 37.38
N MET A 41 4.73 43.18 38.60
CA MET A 41 3.76 42.20 39.09
C MET A 41 2.34 42.78 39.23
N ARG A 42 2.19 44.04 39.67
CA ARG A 42 0.88 44.72 39.68
C ARG A 42 0.40 45.01 38.26
N LYS A 43 1.27 45.50 37.35
CA LYS A 43 0.92 45.72 35.93
C LYS A 43 0.44 44.43 35.25
N LEU A 44 1.10 43.30 35.52
CA LEU A 44 0.67 41.97 35.10
C LEU A 44 -0.70 41.58 35.69
N GLY A 45 -0.95 41.87 36.97
CA GLY A 45 -2.26 41.68 37.61
C GLY A 45 -3.38 42.48 36.93
N HIS A 46 -3.15 43.79 36.70
CA HIS A 46 -4.08 44.67 35.99
C HIS A 46 -4.36 44.18 34.56
N LEU A 47 -3.35 43.77 33.78
CA LEU A 47 -3.54 43.20 32.43
C LEU A 47 -4.32 41.88 32.44
N ASN A 48 -4.14 41.02 33.45
CA ASN A 48 -4.95 39.81 33.59
C ASN A 48 -6.41 40.11 33.99
N ASN A 49 -6.65 41.15 34.80
CA ASN A 49 -8.00 41.61 35.12
C ASN A 49 -8.67 42.32 33.91
N PHE A 50 -7.93 43.06 33.09
CA PHE A 50 -8.41 43.63 31.83
C PHE A 50 -9.04 42.56 30.92
N ILE A 51 -8.38 41.41 30.78
CA ILE A 51 -8.87 40.29 29.97
C ILE A 51 -10.19 39.74 30.53
N LYS A 52 -10.35 39.62 31.85
CA LYS A 52 -11.62 39.20 32.48
C LYS A 52 -12.74 40.20 32.18
N VAL A 53 -12.48 41.50 32.30
CA VAL A 53 -13.45 42.56 31.97
C VAL A 53 -13.86 42.52 30.50
N CYS A 54 -12.90 42.28 29.59
CA CYS A 54 -13.17 42.10 28.15
C CYS A 54 -14.07 40.90 27.86
N HIS A 55 -14.02 39.82 28.64
CA HIS A 55 -14.94 38.69 28.46
C HIS A 55 -16.38 39.02 28.88
N LEU A 56 -16.57 39.87 29.90
CA LEU A 56 -17.88 40.19 30.47
C LEU A 56 -18.72 41.16 29.61
N LYS A 57 -18.15 42.26 29.10
CA LYS A 57 -18.87 43.23 28.22
C LYS A 57 -18.66 42.89 26.73
N SER A 58 -19.16 41.74 26.26
CA SER A 58 -19.08 41.36 24.84
C SER A 58 -20.13 42.01 23.93
N GLY A 59 -20.76 43.12 24.35
CA GLY A 59 -21.90 43.73 23.64
C GLY A 59 -22.14 45.22 23.88
N SER A 60 -21.14 46.00 24.32
CA SER A 60 -21.27 47.46 24.43
C SER A 60 -20.03 48.22 23.98
N GLY A 61 -20.26 49.30 23.21
CA GLY A 61 -19.23 50.08 22.52
C GLY A 61 -18.45 51.03 23.41
N VAL A 62 -17.71 50.50 24.39
CA VAL A 62 -16.76 51.31 25.18
C VAL A 62 -15.60 51.73 24.29
N ALA A 63 -15.31 53.03 24.23
CA ALA A 63 -14.14 53.58 23.55
C ALA A 63 -12.86 53.24 24.33
N VAL A 64 -12.31 52.05 24.09
CA VAL A 64 -11.03 51.61 24.65
C VAL A 64 -9.90 52.39 23.97
N ASP A 65 -9.10 53.13 24.74
CA ASP A 65 -7.89 53.80 24.24
C ASP A 65 -6.82 52.78 23.83
N HIS A 66 -6.92 52.30 22.58
CA HIS A 66 -6.04 51.30 21.97
C HIS A 66 -4.55 51.69 22.10
N GLY A 67 -4.25 53.00 22.13
CA GLY A 67 -2.91 53.56 22.29
C GLY A 67 -2.25 53.35 23.66
N ILE A 68 -2.96 52.86 24.68
CA ILE A 68 -2.38 52.57 26.00
C ILE A 68 -1.81 51.15 26.08
N LEU A 69 -2.48 50.15 25.50
CA LEU A 69 -2.01 48.75 25.54
C LEU A 69 -0.65 48.56 24.85
N ARG A 70 -0.33 49.40 23.85
CA ARG A 70 0.99 49.37 23.18
C ARG A 70 2.15 49.71 24.13
N LEU A 71 1.90 50.48 25.20
CA LEU A 71 2.92 50.80 26.21
C LEU A 71 3.33 49.56 27.04
N ALA A 72 2.46 48.56 27.18
CA ALA A 72 2.81 47.31 27.84
C ALA A 72 3.84 46.49 27.04
N LEU A 73 3.92 46.70 25.71
CA LEU A 73 4.91 46.06 24.82
C LEU A 73 6.31 46.69 24.93
N LEU A 74 6.41 47.90 25.49
CA LEU A 74 7.67 48.63 25.72
C LEU A 74 8.25 48.40 27.13
N ASN A 75 7.66 47.53 27.95
CA ASN A 75 8.15 47.23 29.30
C ASN A 75 9.29 46.20 29.26
N GLU A 76 10.35 46.39 30.05
CA GLU A 76 11.48 45.45 30.17
C GLU A 76 11.07 44.04 30.63
N ALA A 77 10.00 43.90 31.42
CA ALA A 77 9.51 42.61 31.89
C ALA A 77 8.75 41.85 30.79
N LYS A 78 9.35 40.74 30.30
CA LYS A 78 8.76 39.85 29.29
C LYS A 78 7.38 39.30 29.67
N GLU A 79 7.10 39.14 30.97
CA GLU A 79 5.80 38.73 31.50
C GLU A 79 4.72 39.80 31.26
N VAL A 80 5.08 41.09 31.37
CA VAL A 80 4.19 42.22 31.12
C VAL A 80 3.95 42.37 29.61
N ARG A 81 4.99 42.22 28.78
CA ARG A 81 4.86 42.21 27.31
C ARG A 81 3.97 41.06 26.84
N ALA A 82 4.20 39.84 27.33
CA ALA A 82 3.37 38.67 27.04
C ALA A 82 1.89 38.87 27.45
N ALA A 83 1.64 39.51 28.59
CA ALA A 83 0.28 39.86 29.03
C ALA A 83 -0.35 40.97 28.18
N GLY A 84 0.43 41.95 27.71
CA GLY A 84 -0.01 42.98 26.76
C GLY A 84 -0.41 42.39 25.40
N LEU A 85 0.43 41.53 24.82
CA LEU A 85 0.14 40.78 23.59
C LEU A 85 -1.13 39.91 23.74
N ARG A 86 -1.28 39.24 24.90
CA ARG A 86 -2.48 38.47 25.22
C ARG A 86 -3.72 39.36 25.31
N ALA A 87 -3.65 40.50 26.00
CA ALA A 87 -4.76 41.45 26.13
C ALA A 87 -5.19 42.01 24.77
N LEU A 88 -4.23 42.40 23.93
CA LEU A 88 -4.47 42.89 22.57
C LEU A 88 -5.16 41.82 21.70
N ARG A 89 -4.82 40.54 21.86
CA ARG A 89 -5.48 39.43 21.14
C ARG A 89 -6.96 39.23 21.51
N TYR A 90 -7.37 39.53 22.75
CA TYR A 90 -8.80 39.48 23.15
C TYR A 90 -9.57 40.75 22.80
N LEU A 91 -8.87 41.83 22.45
CA LEU A 91 -9.43 43.09 21.95
C LEU A 91 -9.68 43.04 20.44
N ILE A 92 -8.78 42.46 19.65
CA ILE A 92 -8.97 42.31 18.19
C ILE A 92 -10.01 41.22 17.92
N ARG A 93 -11.27 41.65 17.79
CA ARG A 93 -12.42 40.79 17.41
C ARG A 93 -12.77 40.99 15.94
N ASP A 94 -12.88 42.25 15.52
CA ASP A 94 -13.44 42.67 14.23
C ASP A 94 -12.46 43.53 13.43
N SER A 95 -12.63 43.57 12.10
CA SER A 95 -11.77 44.32 11.17
C SER A 95 -11.66 45.82 11.52
N ASN A 96 -12.70 46.42 12.09
CA ASN A 96 -12.69 47.82 12.53
C ASN A 96 -11.72 48.09 13.69
N ILE A 97 -11.56 47.13 14.61
CA ILE A 97 -10.60 47.23 15.72
C ILE A 97 -9.19 47.00 15.18
N LEU A 98 -9.01 46.02 14.30
CA LEU A 98 -7.73 45.75 13.62
C LEU A 98 -7.22 47.00 12.88
N GLN A 99 -8.06 47.67 12.09
CA GLN A 99 -7.69 48.93 11.43
C GLN A 99 -7.25 50.02 12.43
N LYS A 100 -7.95 50.19 13.56
CA LYS A 100 -7.56 51.18 14.58
C LYS A 100 -6.20 50.85 15.22
N VAL A 101 -5.91 49.58 15.45
CA VAL A 101 -4.61 49.12 15.99
C VAL A 101 -3.48 49.35 14.97
N LEU A 102 -3.72 49.08 13.69
CA LEU A 102 -2.74 49.29 12.61
C LEU A 102 -2.48 50.79 12.35
N ARG A 103 -3.51 51.65 12.38
CA ARG A 103 -3.35 53.13 12.29
C ARG A 103 -2.48 53.71 13.42
N LEU A 104 -2.31 52.99 14.54
CA LEU A 104 -1.47 53.38 15.67
C LEU A 104 -0.05 52.76 15.63
N GLN A 105 0.32 52.12 14.52
CA GLN A 105 1.63 51.49 14.24
C GLN A 105 2.09 50.50 15.32
N VAL A 106 1.13 49.77 15.91
CA VAL A 106 1.40 48.75 16.94
C VAL A 106 2.06 47.50 16.35
N ASP A 107 1.93 47.28 15.05
CA ASP A 107 2.56 46.20 14.29
C ASP A 107 4.09 46.21 14.37
N TYR A 108 4.74 47.39 14.39
CA TYR A 108 6.18 47.49 14.62
C TYR A 108 6.61 46.95 16.00
N LEU A 109 5.77 47.14 17.03
CA LEU A 109 6.03 46.61 18.37
C LEU A 109 5.75 45.10 18.45
N ILE A 110 4.78 44.61 17.67
CA ILE A 110 4.51 43.16 17.55
C ILE A 110 5.67 42.46 16.85
N ALA A 111 6.20 43.00 15.76
CA ALA A 111 7.39 42.50 15.07
C ALA A 111 8.60 42.45 16.03
N ARG A 112 8.89 43.56 16.75
CA ARG A 112 9.93 43.58 17.79
C ARG A 112 9.76 42.48 18.86
N CYS A 113 8.53 42.16 19.27
CA CYS A 113 8.24 41.06 20.19
C CYS A 113 8.35 39.64 19.59
N ILE A 114 8.51 39.52 18.26
CA ILE A 114 8.75 38.24 17.56
C ILE A 114 10.26 38.02 17.35
N ASP A 115 11.01 39.07 17.03
CA ASP A 115 12.42 38.94 16.62
C ASP A 115 13.39 38.86 17.82
N ILE A 116 13.05 39.47 18.97
CA ILE A 116 13.92 39.47 20.15
C ILE A 116 13.95 38.07 20.82
N GLN A 117 15.03 37.33 20.62
CA GLN A 117 15.32 36.01 21.24
C GLN A 117 16.01 36.15 22.61
N GLN A 118 15.31 36.67 23.63
CA GLN A 118 15.84 36.91 24.99
C GLN A 118 15.19 36.00 26.06
N SER A 119 15.37 34.68 25.97
CA SER A 119 14.79 33.70 26.94
C SER A 119 13.26 33.79 27.12
N ASN A 120 12.57 34.26 26.08
CA ASN A 120 11.20 34.77 26.13
C ASN A 120 10.23 33.97 25.23
N GLU A 121 10.40 32.66 25.12
CA GLU A 121 9.56 31.77 24.30
C GLU A 121 8.05 31.98 24.53
N VAL A 122 7.64 32.25 25.77
CA VAL A 122 6.24 32.51 26.15
C VAL A 122 5.71 33.83 25.57
N GLU A 123 6.55 34.87 25.50
CA GLU A 123 6.24 36.17 24.90
C GLU A 123 6.05 36.02 23.38
N ARG A 124 7.06 35.45 22.71
CA ARG A 124 7.03 35.15 21.26
C ARG A 124 5.82 34.29 20.91
N THR A 125 5.47 33.31 21.75
CA THR A 125 4.25 32.50 21.62
C THR A 125 2.96 33.33 21.72
N GLN A 126 2.88 34.36 22.58
CA GLN A 126 1.70 35.25 22.58
C GLN A 126 1.67 36.16 21.34
N ALA A 127 2.82 36.62 20.85
CA ALA A 127 2.93 37.39 19.61
C ALA A 127 2.46 36.58 18.40
N LEU A 128 3.00 35.37 18.17
CA LEU A 128 2.57 34.49 17.07
C LEU A 128 1.07 34.14 17.16
N ARG A 129 0.52 33.94 18.37
CA ARG A 129 -0.94 33.73 18.56
C ARG A 129 -1.78 34.99 18.32
N LEU A 130 -1.24 36.18 18.57
CA LEU A 130 -1.88 37.46 18.22
C LEU A 130 -1.89 37.64 16.70
N VAL A 131 -0.76 37.39 16.04
CA VAL A 131 -0.58 37.44 14.59
C VAL A 131 -1.57 36.52 13.87
N ARG A 132 -1.68 35.24 14.30
CA ARG A 132 -2.70 34.32 13.73
C ARG A 132 -4.12 34.87 13.86
N LYS A 133 -4.48 35.47 15.01
CA LYS A 133 -5.80 36.10 15.19
C LYS A 133 -5.98 37.35 14.32
N MET A 134 -4.92 38.06 13.92
CA MET A 134 -5.02 39.15 12.93
C MET A 134 -5.38 38.59 11.55
N ILE A 135 -4.73 37.50 11.12
CA ILE A 135 -5.04 36.78 9.86
C ILE A 135 -6.52 36.32 9.87
N THR A 136 -6.95 35.62 10.92
CA THR A 136 -8.35 35.13 11.07
C THR A 136 -9.40 36.26 11.22
N VAL A 137 -9.00 37.53 11.33
CA VAL A 137 -9.94 38.68 11.40
C VAL A 137 -9.99 39.43 10.09
N ASN A 138 -8.84 39.71 9.48
CA ASN A 138 -8.75 40.20 8.10
C ASN A 138 -7.30 40.06 7.58
N ALA A 139 -7.04 39.04 6.76
CA ALA A 139 -5.73 38.80 6.15
C ALA A 139 -5.34 39.85 5.09
N LEU A 140 -6.30 40.53 4.45
CA LEU A 140 -6.04 41.56 3.45
C LEU A 140 -5.43 42.84 4.07
N LEU A 141 -5.65 43.06 5.36
CA LEU A 141 -5.09 44.18 6.13
C LEU A 141 -3.77 43.83 6.83
N PHE A 142 -3.15 42.69 6.53
CA PHE A 142 -1.97 42.21 7.24
C PHE A 142 -0.73 43.12 6.98
N PRO A 143 0.05 43.50 8.01
CA PRO A 143 1.13 44.47 7.84
C PRO A 143 2.45 43.87 7.34
N SER A 144 3.15 44.60 6.47
CA SER A 144 4.48 44.21 5.95
C SER A 144 5.55 44.06 7.02
N SER A 145 5.46 44.80 8.14
CA SER A 145 6.40 44.75 9.26
C SER A 145 6.47 43.35 9.89
N ILE A 146 5.31 42.82 10.28
CA ILE A 146 5.16 41.45 10.82
C ILE A 146 5.48 40.41 9.74
N THR A 147 5.12 40.67 8.48
CA THR A 147 5.46 39.79 7.35
C THR A 147 6.99 39.61 7.22
N ASN A 148 7.75 40.71 7.25
CA ASN A 148 9.21 40.69 7.18
C ASN A 148 9.83 39.99 8.40
N SER A 149 9.34 40.26 9.61
CA SER A 149 9.78 39.62 10.86
C SER A 149 9.61 38.09 10.82
N LEU A 150 8.43 37.60 10.41
CA LEU A 150 8.18 36.17 10.23
C LEU A 150 9.13 35.54 9.19
N ILE A 151 9.39 36.25 8.09
CA ILE A 151 10.25 35.78 6.99
C ILE A 151 11.71 35.71 7.41
N ALA A 152 12.23 36.71 8.15
CA ALA A 152 13.60 36.70 8.69
C ALA A 152 13.81 35.53 9.65
N VAL A 153 12.92 35.36 10.63
CA VAL A 153 12.92 34.20 11.55
C VAL A 153 12.78 32.87 10.78
N GLY A 154 12.10 32.89 9.63
CA GLY A 154 11.97 31.73 8.74
C GLY A 154 13.22 31.38 7.92
N ASN A 155 14.02 32.37 7.49
CA ASN A 155 15.18 32.18 6.63
C ASN A 155 16.45 31.77 7.39
N ASP A 156 16.71 32.46 8.50
CA ASP A 156 18.02 32.48 9.16
C ASP A 156 17.98 31.85 10.57
N GLY A 157 16.79 31.80 11.17
CA GLY A 157 16.52 31.09 12.42
C GLY A 157 16.98 29.62 12.48
N PRO A 158 17.05 28.82 11.38
CA PRO A 158 17.69 27.51 11.40
C PRO A 158 19.17 27.56 11.81
N GLN A 159 19.92 28.58 11.36
CA GLN A 159 21.33 28.77 11.68
C GLN A 159 21.50 29.26 13.14
N GLU A 160 20.66 30.22 13.57
CA GLU A 160 20.60 30.72 14.95
C GLU A 160 20.04 29.70 15.96
N ARG A 161 19.59 28.53 15.48
CA ARG A 161 18.95 27.45 16.24
C ARG A 161 17.66 27.87 16.96
N ASP A 162 16.92 28.82 16.38
CA ASP A 162 15.62 29.22 16.89
C ASP A 162 14.61 28.05 16.84
N ARG A 163 13.84 27.93 17.91
CA ARG A 163 12.76 26.94 18.07
C ARG A 163 11.46 27.39 17.38
N MET A 164 11.30 28.69 17.12
CA MET A 164 10.07 29.26 16.56
C MET A 164 9.98 29.18 15.03
N VAL A 165 11.07 28.88 14.30
CA VAL A 165 11.11 28.79 12.82
C VAL A 165 9.87 28.09 12.24
N ARG A 166 9.59 26.85 12.67
CA ARG A 166 8.48 26.04 12.14
C ARG A 166 7.10 26.64 12.44
N ALA A 167 6.97 27.42 13.52
CA ALA A 167 5.75 28.16 13.83
C ALA A 167 5.61 29.42 12.95
N CYS A 168 6.70 30.15 12.70
CA CYS A 168 6.71 31.28 11.77
C CYS A 168 6.40 30.85 10.33
N ILE A 169 7.07 29.80 9.83
CA ILE A 169 6.81 29.24 8.49
C ILE A 169 5.36 28.76 8.35
N ALA A 170 4.79 28.08 9.36
CA ALA A 170 3.37 27.70 9.34
C ALA A 170 2.42 28.91 9.27
N ILE A 171 2.78 30.03 9.90
CA ILE A 171 2.00 31.28 9.84
C ILE A 171 2.15 31.97 8.48
N ILE A 172 3.33 31.92 7.85
CA ILE A 172 3.53 32.39 6.47
C ILE A 172 2.71 31.52 5.50
N CYS A 173 2.65 30.21 5.72
CA CYS A 173 1.80 29.29 4.96
C CYS A 173 0.31 29.62 5.10
N GLU A 174 -0.18 29.84 6.33
CA GLU A 174 -1.56 30.27 6.58
C GLU A 174 -1.87 31.64 5.95
N LEU A 175 -0.93 32.59 5.99
CA LEU A 175 -1.07 33.90 5.36
C LEU A 175 -1.07 33.81 3.83
N ALA A 176 -0.25 32.95 3.24
CA ALA A 176 -0.10 32.83 1.79
C ALA A 176 -1.38 32.35 1.08
N LEU A 177 -2.22 31.56 1.77
CA LEU A 177 -3.50 31.09 1.23
C LEU A 177 -4.56 32.21 1.19
N GLU A 178 -4.55 33.12 2.16
CA GLU A 178 -5.54 34.19 2.33
C GLU A 178 -5.10 35.53 1.69
N ASN A 179 -3.78 35.77 1.63
CA ASN A 179 -3.16 36.97 1.06
C ASN A 179 -1.78 36.62 0.45
N PRO A 180 -1.74 35.98 -0.73
CA PRO A 180 -0.48 35.63 -1.39
C PRO A 180 0.33 36.86 -1.83
N GLU A 181 -0.33 37.97 -2.15
CA GLU A 181 0.32 39.17 -2.67
C GLU A 181 1.37 39.74 -1.71
N ILE A 182 1.04 39.88 -0.42
CA ILE A 182 1.99 40.41 0.56
C ILE A 182 3.14 39.44 0.83
N VAL A 183 2.89 38.13 0.79
CA VAL A 183 3.93 37.11 0.97
C VAL A 183 4.89 37.09 -0.21
N ALA A 184 4.37 37.11 -1.44
CA ALA A 184 5.17 37.16 -2.66
C ALA A 184 6.00 38.45 -2.76
N LYS A 185 5.39 39.62 -2.51
CA LYS A 185 6.10 40.92 -2.51
C LYS A 185 7.21 41.05 -1.46
N ARG A 186 7.25 40.17 -0.45
CA ARG A 186 8.30 40.09 0.57
C ARG A 186 9.20 38.86 0.44
N GLY A 187 9.07 38.08 -0.63
CA GLY A 187 9.91 36.90 -0.90
C GLY A 187 9.56 35.64 -0.10
N GLY A 188 8.46 35.65 0.68
CA GLY A 188 8.12 34.57 1.60
C GLY A 188 7.81 33.22 0.93
N LEU A 189 7.46 33.22 -0.36
CA LEU A 189 7.32 31.98 -1.15
C LEU A 189 8.67 31.28 -1.35
N SER A 190 9.74 32.06 -1.60
CA SER A 190 11.11 31.52 -1.66
C SER A 190 11.57 31.05 -0.28
N THR A 191 11.18 31.73 0.81
CA THR A 191 11.42 31.25 2.20
C THR A 191 10.75 29.90 2.49
N ILE A 192 9.53 29.67 1.99
CA ILE A 192 8.87 28.35 2.07
C ILE A 192 9.67 27.30 1.29
N LEU A 193 10.04 27.59 0.03
CA LEU A 193 10.80 26.68 -0.83
C LEU A 193 12.20 26.36 -0.27
N LYS A 194 12.89 27.35 0.32
CA LYS A 194 14.14 27.14 1.07
C LYS A 194 13.91 26.15 2.21
N ASN A 195 12.89 26.41 3.05
CA ASN A 195 12.55 25.57 4.20
C ASN A 195 12.10 24.15 3.82
N VAL A 196 11.57 23.92 2.63
CA VAL A 196 11.30 22.56 2.11
C VAL A 196 12.60 21.76 2.00
N ILE A 197 13.66 22.36 1.44
CA ILE A 197 14.96 21.73 1.19
C ILE A 197 15.77 21.56 2.51
N ASP A 198 15.42 22.31 3.57
CA ASP A 198 15.86 22.07 4.96
C ASP A 198 15.06 20.98 5.70
N CYS A 199 13.93 20.48 5.18
CA CYS A 199 12.98 19.69 5.98
C CYS A 199 12.96 18.17 5.67
N GLN A 200 13.55 17.38 6.56
CA GLN A 200 13.55 15.90 6.54
C GLN A 200 12.28 15.28 7.15
N LEU A 201 11.27 16.08 7.52
CA LEU A 201 10.03 15.63 8.15
C LEU A 201 8.88 15.60 7.12
N SER A 202 8.54 14.41 6.60
CA SER A 202 7.61 14.22 5.48
C SER A 202 6.31 15.03 5.56
N ARG A 203 5.55 14.91 6.67
CA ARG A 203 4.31 15.67 6.88
C ARG A 203 4.46 17.19 6.88
N ILE A 204 5.66 17.71 7.17
CA ILE A 204 5.94 19.15 7.12
C ILE A 204 6.36 19.53 5.70
N ASN A 205 7.33 18.81 5.13
CA ASN A 205 7.80 19.01 3.75
C ASN A 205 6.62 18.98 2.73
N GLU A 206 5.74 17.97 2.82
CA GLU A 206 4.56 17.84 1.97
C GLU A 206 3.53 18.96 2.23
N ALA A 207 3.34 19.40 3.48
CA ALA A 207 2.44 20.52 3.80
C ALA A 207 2.97 21.88 3.30
N LEU A 208 4.29 22.12 3.39
CA LEU A 208 4.93 23.30 2.80
C LEU A 208 4.75 23.32 1.28
N MET A 209 5.08 22.22 0.60
CA MET A 209 4.87 22.07 -0.85
C MET A 209 3.40 22.24 -1.25
N THR A 210 2.46 21.73 -0.45
CA THR A 210 1.03 21.87 -0.70
C THR A 210 0.60 23.34 -0.83
N THR A 211 1.23 24.28 -0.11
CA THR A 211 0.91 25.71 -0.28
C THR A 211 1.32 26.26 -1.64
N ILE A 212 2.56 26.00 -2.10
CA ILE A 212 3.05 26.43 -3.42
C ILE A 212 2.22 25.78 -4.53
N LEU A 213 1.91 24.48 -4.39
CA LEU A 213 1.09 23.72 -5.32
C LEU A 213 -0.38 24.18 -5.34
N HIS A 214 -0.92 24.70 -4.22
CA HIS A 214 -2.23 25.34 -4.17
C HIS A 214 -2.22 26.68 -4.90
N LEU A 215 -1.21 27.53 -4.69
CA LEU A 215 -1.09 28.80 -5.40
C LEU A 215 -0.97 28.62 -6.92
N LEU A 216 -0.29 27.57 -7.39
CA LEU A 216 -0.22 27.21 -8.81
C LEU A 216 -1.56 26.70 -9.40
N ASN A 217 -2.52 26.23 -8.58
CA ASN A 217 -3.77 25.64 -9.07
C ASN A 217 -4.75 26.68 -9.66
N HIS A 218 -4.92 27.85 -9.03
CA HIS A 218 -5.89 28.86 -9.47
C HIS A 218 -5.22 30.04 -10.20
N PRO A 219 -5.76 30.57 -11.31
CA PRO A 219 -5.15 31.68 -12.07
C PRO A 219 -4.82 32.92 -11.23
N HIS A 220 -5.79 33.40 -10.43
CA HIS A 220 -5.61 34.56 -9.54
C HIS A 220 -4.46 34.43 -8.53
N THR A 221 -4.05 33.20 -8.19
CA THR A 221 -2.92 32.94 -7.29
C THR A 221 -1.63 32.57 -8.05
N ARG A 222 -1.77 31.96 -9.23
CA ARG A 222 -0.66 31.49 -10.08
C ARG A 222 0.26 32.63 -10.51
N GLN A 223 -0.29 33.82 -10.76
CA GLN A 223 0.47 35.04 -11.11
C GLN A 223 1.54 35.44 -10.08
N TYR A 224 1.45 34.97 -8.82
CA TYR A 224 2.42 35.28 -7.78
C TYR A 224 3.59 34.27 -7.71
N VAL A 225 3.54 33.18 -8.48
CA VAL A 225 4.58 32.13 -8.51
C VAL A 225 5.30 32.15 -9.85
N ARG A 226 6.64 32.22 -9.83
CA ARG A 226 7.45 32.22 -11.06
C ARG A 226 7.53 30.83 -11.66
N SER A 227 6.90 30.66 -12.83
CA SER A 227 6.56 29.40 -13.48
C SER A 227 7.68 28.35 -13.54
N ASP A 228 8.91 28.79 -13.78
CA ASP A 228 10.03 27.92 -14.18
C ASP A 228 11.26 28.08 -13.27
N VAL A 229 11.20 28.99 -12.28
CA VAL A 229 12.33 29.29 -11.37
C VAL A 229 12.00 28.92 -9.93
N GLU A 230 10.74 29.01 -9.49
CA GLU A 230 10.38 28.77 -8.08
C GLU A 230 10.07 27.31 -7.80
N LEU A 231 9.27 26.64 -8.63
CA LEU A 231 9.00 25.21 -8.43
C LEU A 231 10.26 24.35 -8.66
N GLU A 232 11.11 24.72 -9.63
CA GLU A 232 12.30 23.93 -9.98
C GLU A 232 13.45 24.05 -8.96
N GLN A 233 13.40 24.98 -7.99
CA GLN A 233 14.33 25.02 -6.85
C GLN A 233 14.35 23.71 -6.06
N ILE A 234 13.25 22.96 -6.03
CA ILE A 234 13.22 21.64 -5.35
C ILE A 234 14.10 20.60 -6.05
N LEU A 235 14.41 20.80 -7.34
CA LEU A 235 15.27 19.95 -8.15
C LEU A 235 16.75 20.29 -7.97
N ALA A 236 17.07 21.51 -7.53
CA ALA A 236 18.43 22.05 -7.45
C ALA A 236 19.47 21.12 -6.80
N PRO A 237 19.18 20.38 -5.71
CA PRO A 237 20.14 19.43 -5.13
C PRO A 237 20.53 18.27 -6.07
N TYR A 238 19.69 17.91 -7.03
CA TYR A 238 20.01 16.89 -8.05
C TYR A 238 20.59 17.51 -9.33
N THR A 239 20.21 18.75 -9.69
CA THR A 239 20.68 19.41 -10.92
C THR A 239 22.07 20.03 -10.78
N ASP A 240 22.41 20.56 -9.60
CA ASP A 240 23.72 21.14 -9.31
C ASP A 240 24.57 20.15 -8.49
N PHE A 241 25.62 19.62 -9.12
CA PHE A 241 26.53 18.67 -8.49
C PHE A 241 27.31 19.27 -7.30
N HIS A 242 27.42 20.59 -7.20
CA HIS A 242 28.12 21.31 -6.14
C HIS A 242 27.19 22.15 -5.25
N TYR A 243 25.89 21.87 -5.28
CA TYR A 243 24.84 22.60 -4.57
C TYR A 243 25.17 22.88 -3.10
N ARG A 244 25.20 24.18 -2.74
CA ARG A 244 25.33 24.67 -1.36
C ARG A 244 24.06 25.42 -0.96
N HIS A 245 23.32 24.88 0.01
CA HIS A 245 22.06 25.48 0.45
C HIS A 245 22.22 26.70 1.37
N ASN A 246 23.25 26.67 2.23
CA ASN A 246 23.70 27.81 3.01
C ASN A 246 25.21 27.98 2.74
N PRO A 247 25.73 29.22 2.60
CA PRO A 247 27.14 29.44 2.28
C PRO A 247 28.07 29.08 3.44
N ASP A 248 27.61 29.28 4.68
CA ASP A 248 28.40 29.15 5.92
C ASP A 248 28.42 27.73 6.52
N THR A 249 27.95 26.70 5.79
CA THR A 249 27.99 25.32 6.26
C THR A 249 29.43 24.83 6.41
N ALA A 250 29.81 24.44 7.62
CA ALA A 250 31.15 23.97 7.94
C ALA A 250 31.56 22.72 7.14
N GLU A 251 32.80 22.69 6.63
CA GLU A 251 33.26 21.69 5.66
C GLU A 251 33.08 20.24 6.15
N GLY A 252 33.32 19.97 7.43
CA GLY A 252 33.14 18.66 8.05
C GLY A 252 31.70 18.14 8.09
N GLN A 253 30.71 18.98 7.77
CA GLN A 253 29.28 18.60 7.73
C GLN A 253 28.71 18.52 6.31
N LEU A 254 29.46 18.92 5.26
CA LEU A 254 28.95 19.01 3.88
C LEU A 254 28.33 17.72 3.36
N LYS A 255 28.87 16.55 3.74
CA LYS A 255 28.30 15.26 3.34
C LYS A 255 26.94 14.98 4.01
N GLU A 256 26.83 15.21 5.31
CA GLU A 256 25.59 14.99 6.07
C GLU A 256 24.49 15.98 5.64
N ASP A 257 24.87 17.24 5.36
CA ASP A 257 23.97 18.24 4.79
C ASP A 257 23.47 17.80 3.41
N ARG A 258 24.35 17.37 2.51
CA ARG A 258 23.99 16.91 1.15
C ARG A 258 23.08 15.68 1.16
N GLU A 259 23.36 14.68 2.00
CA GLU A 259 22.47 13.53 2.17
C GLU A 259 21.08 13.96 2.69
N ALA A 260 21.03 14.95 3.60
CA ALA A 260 19.77 15.56 4.03
C ALA A 260 19.08 16.38 2.92
N ARG A 261 19.82 17.03 2.02
CA ARG A 261 19.27 17.77 0.86
C ARG A 261 18.62 16.83 -0.14
N PHE A 262 19.28 15.72 -0.46
CA PHE A 262 18.71 14.69 -1.33
C PHE A 262 17.44 14.08 -0.73
N LEU A 263 17.42 13.79 0.57
CA LEU A 263 16.22 13.29 1.24
C LEU A 263 15.06 14.30 1.20
N ALA A 264 15.32 15.57 1.53
CA ALA A 264 14.31 16.64 1.51
C ALA A 264 13.79 16.95 0.09
N SER A 265 14.68 16.93 -0.91
CA SER A 265 14.35 17.10 -2.33
C SER A 265 13.56 15.91 -2.90
N LYS A 266 13.97 14.66 -2.63
CA LYS A 266 13.19 13.48 -3.00
C LYS A 266 11.77 13.57 -2.46
N MET A 267 11.63 13.97 -1.20
CA MET A 267 10.33 14.11 -0.55
C MET A 267 9.45 15.19 -1.20
N SER A 268 10.00 16.33 -1.63
CA SER A 268 9.24 17.40 -2.27
C SER A 268 8.94 17.16 -3.75
N ILE A 269 9.82 16.47 -4.48
CA ILE A 269 9.55 15.98 -5.85
C ILE A 269 8.39 14.96 -5.81
N VAL A 270 8.50 13.96 -4.92
CA VAL A 270 7.46 12.94 -4.72
C VAL A 270 6.16 13.55 -4.19
N ALA A 271 6.21 14.62 -3.39
CA ALA A 271 5.02 15.39 -2.99
C ALA A 271 4.38 16.12 -4.18
N SER A 272 5.18 16.75 -5.03
CA SER A 272 4.70 17.53 -6.18
C SER A 272 3.97 16.65 -7.20
N LEU A 273 4.52 15.48 -7.53
CA LEU A 273 3.94 14.57 -8.50
C LEU A 273 2.67 13.86 -8.02
N ARG A 274 2.27 14.02 -6.75
CA ARG A 274 0.95 13.60 -6.23
C ARG A 274 -0.16 14.63 -6.47
N SER A 275 0.19 15.87 -6.84
CA SER A 275 -0.75 16.95 -7.10
C SER A 275 -0.88 17.23 -8.59
N TRP A 276 -2.10 17.40 -9.08
CA TRP A 276 -2.38 17.84 -10.46
C TRP A 276 -1.62 19.12 -10.84
N SER A 277 -1.49 20.07 -9.92
CA SER A 277 -0.72 21.31 -10.16
C SER A 277 0.78 21.09 -10.20
N GLY A 278 1.31 20.06 -9.56
CA GLY A 278 2.73 19.70 -9.64
C GLY A 278 3.03 18.91 -10.91
N ILE A 279 2.21 17.90 -11.24
CA ILE A 279 2.31 17.13 -12.49
C ILE A 279 2.27 18.10 -13.69
N ILE A 280 1.23 18.94 -13.81
CA ILE A 280 1.06 19.79 -15.00
C ILE A 280 2.15 20.86 -15.12
N ASN A 281 2.75 21.33 -14.01
CA ASN A 281 3.87 22.29 -14.08
C ASN A 281 5.25 21.64 -14.29
N LEU A 282 5.47 20.41 -13.83
CA LEU A 282 6.74 19.68 -14.01
C LEU A 282 6.79 18.89 -15.33
N CYS A 283 5.64 18.56 -15.93
CA CYS A 283 5.49 17.87 -17.22
C CYS A 283 5.22 18.83 -18.41
N LYS A 284 5.55 20.12 -18.31
CA LYS A 284 5.29 21.10 -19.39
C LYS A 284 6.00 20.70 -20.70
N SER A 285 5.37 21.01 -21.83
CA SER A 285 5.99 20.93 -23.16
C SER A 285 7.11 21.96 -23.31
N GLY A 286 8.33 21.50 -23.59
CA GLY A 286 9.54 22.32 -23.64
C GLY A 286 10.50 21.99 -22.49
N ASN A 287 11.44 22.90 -22.20
CA ASN A 287 12.43 22.77 -21.13
C ASN A 287 11.73 22.64 -19.76
N SER A 288 11.51 21.41 -19.30
CA SER A 288 10.77 21.11 -18.07
C SER A 288 11.63 20.32 -17.08
N GLY A 289 11.38 20.54 -15.79
CA GLY A 289 12.11 19.88 -14.71
C GLY A 289 12.22 18.36 -14.82
N ILE A 290 11.23 17.66 -15.40
CA ILE A 290 11.33 16.21 -15.64
C ILE A 290 12.32 15.87 -16.76
N GLN A 291 12.34 16.61 -17.87
CA GLN A 291 13.37 16.44 -18.89
C GLN A 291 14.77 16.73 -18.32
N SER A 292 14.90 17.74 -17.46
CA SER A 292 16.15 18.03 -16.72
C SER A 292 16.57 16.84 -15.84
N LEU A 293 15.65 16.24 -15.06
CA LEU A 293 15.93 15.05 -14.24
C LEU A 293 16.36 13.83 -15.09
N ILE A 294 15.73 13.61 -16.25
CA ILE A 294 16.08 12.50 -17.16
C ILE A 294 17.42 12.75 -17.86
N GLY A 295 17.72 13.99 -18.23
CA GLY A 295 19.04 14.40 -18.74
C GLY A 295 20.16 14.14 -17.72
N LEU A 296 19.93 14.45 -16.44
CA LEU A 296 20.86 14.18 -15.35
C LEU A 296 21.06 12.68 -15.09
N LEU A 297 20.00 11.87 -15.26
CA LEU A 297 20.10 10.41 -15.19
C LEU A 297 21.07 9.85 -16.26
N CYS A 298 21.10 10.47 -17.44
CA CYS A 298 22.02 10.10 -18.52
C CYS A 298 23.49 10.45 -18.21
N ILE A 299 23.78 11.48 -17.39
CA ILE A 299 25.16 11.85 -17.03
C ILE A 299 25.78 10.82 -16.07
N PRO A 300 27.03 10.36 -16.26
CA PRO A 300 27.67 9.31 -15.46
C PRO A 300 28.11 9.75 -14.04
N ASN A 301 27.23 10.39 -13.29
CA ASN A 301 27.41 10.70 -11.86
C ASN A 301 26.67 9.64 -11.02
N MET A 302 27.39 8.65 -10.48
CA MET A 302 26.79 7.50 -9.78
C MET A 302 26.06 7.86 -8.48
N GLU A 303 26.41 8.99 -7.86
CA GLU A 303 25.74 9.47 -6.65
C GLU A 303 24.35 10.05 -6.98
N VAL A 304 24.28 10.91 -8.01
CA VAL A 304 23.03 11.48 -8.52
C VAL A 304 22.16 10.39 -9.18
N ARG A 305 22.73 9.52 -10.03
CA ARG A 305 22.01 8.38 -10.63
C ARG A 305 21.35 7.50 -9.58
N ARG A 306 22.06 7.12 -8.50
CA ARG A 306 21.48 6.35 -7.38
C ARG A 306 20.33 7.08 -6.71
N GLY A 307 20.52 8.36 -6.40
CA GLY A 307 19.48 9.19 -5.78
C GLY A 307 18.23 9.38 -6.67
N LEU A 308 18.42 9.55 -7.97
CA LEU A 308 17.32 9.66 -8.94
C LEU A 308 16.58 8.33 -9.13
N LEU A 309 17.27 7.19 -9.15
CA LEU A 309 16.60 5.88 -9.17
C LEU A 309 15.69 5.72 -7.94
N GLU A 310 16.16 6.06 -6.73
CA GLU A 310 15.33 6.07 -5.53
C GLU A 310 14.09 6.99 -5.65
N VAL A 311 14.24 8.17 -6.27
CA VAL A 311 13.11 9.07 -6.57
C VAL A 311 12.10 8.36 -7.47
N MET A 312 12.53 7.68 -8.54
CA MET A 312 11.63 6.95 -9.44
C MET A 312 10.90 5.79 -8.75
N TYR A 313 11.59 4.99 -7.92
CA TYR A 313 10.93 3.94 -7.12
C TYR A 313 9.85 4.52 -6.17
N ASP A 314 10.14 5.62 -5.45
CA ASP A 314 9.18 6.27 -4.55
C ASP A 314 8.04 7.02 -5.33
N ILE A 315 8.24 7.46 -6.58
CA ILE A 315 7.19 8.01 -7.47
C ILE A 315 6.20 6.91 -7.90
N PHE A 316 6.70 5.85 -8.54
CA PHE A 316 5.88 4.77 -9.09
C PHE A 316 5.38 3.77 -8.01
N ARG A 317 5.67 4.04 -6.73
CA ARG A 317 5.29 3.23 -5.56
C ARG A 317 5.83 1.80 -5.61
N LEU A 318 6.97 1.60 -6.25
CA LEU A 318 7.62 0.31 -6.45
C LEU A 318 8.48 -0.08 -5.23
N PRO A 319 8.62 -1.38 -4.90
CA PRO A 319 9.53 -1.83 -3.86
C PRO A 319 10.99 -1.61 -4.27
N VAL A 320 11.76 -0.89 -3.46
CA VAL A 320 13.20 -0.68 -3.69
C VAL A 320 13.94 -2.01 -3.42
N PRO A 321 14.79 -2.50 -4.36
CA PRO A 321 15.61 -3.69 -4.14
C PRO A 321 16.72 -3.47 -3.10
N VAL A 322 17.33 -4.56 -2.64
CA VAL A 322 18.55 -4.50 -1.81
C VAL A 322 19.75 -4.10 -2.68
N VAL A 323 20.66 -3.30 -2.11
CA VAL A 323 21.88 -2.81 -2.79
C VAL A 323 22.90 -3.94 -2.97
N THR A 324 22.80 -4.67 -4.09
CA THR A 324 23.67 -5.78 -4.47
C THR A 324 24.17 -5.63 -5.91
N GLN A 325 25.24 -6.35 -6.26
CA GLN A 325 25.68 -6.54 -7.65
C GLN A 325 24.97 -7.74 -8.32
N ASP A 326 24.47 -8.70 -7.52
CA ASP A 326 23.77 -9.88 -8.03
C ASP A 326 22.30 -9.59 -8.35
N PHE A 327 21.99 -9.53 -9.65
CA PHE A 327 20.63 -9.36 -10.17
C PHE A 327 19.61 -10.34 -9.56
N ILE A 328 20.02 -11.59 -9.31
CA ILE A 328 19.12 -12.62 -8.75
C ILE A 328 18.76 -12.33 -7.29
N GLU A 329 19.69 -11.84 -6.47
CA GLU A 329 19.42 -11.45 -5.09
C GLU A 329 18.49 -10.23 -5.03
N ALA A 330 18.81 -9.20 -5.83
CA ALA A 330 17.98 -8.01 -5.97
C ALA A 330 16.55 -8.37 -6.45
N LEU A 331 16.42 -9.25 -7.45
CA LEU A 331 15.14 -9.76 -7.95
C LEU A 331 14.36 -10.59 -6.91
N LEU A 332 15.03 -11.30 -6.01
CA LEU A 332 14.41 -12.01 -4.88
C LEU A 332 13.99 -11.04 -3.75
N SER A 333 14.66 -9.90 -3.61
CA SER A 333 14.31 -8.91 -2.58
C SER A 333 12.98 -8.18 -2.85
N VAL A 334 12.64 -7.94 -4.12
CA VAL A 334 11.38 -7.31 -4.58
C VAL A 334 10.23 -8.31 -4.79
N ASP A 335 10.36 -9.54 -4.33
CA ASP A 335 9.35 -10.58 -4.50
C ASP A 335 8.11 -10.32 -3.60
N PRO A 336 6.88 -10.20 -4.13
CA PRO A 336 5.68 -10.10 -3.30
C PRO A 336 5.44 -11.32 -2.40
N SER A 337 6.07 -12.47 -2.70
CA SER A 337 6.07 -13.67 -1.84
C SER A 337 7.14 -13.67 -0.74
N ARG A 338 8.03 -12.66 -0.70
CA ARG A 338 9.03 -12.54 0.36
C ARG A 338 8.34 -12.32 1.70
N PHE A 339 8.80 -13.05 2.73
CA PHE A 339 8.21 -12.97 4.08
C PHE A 339 8.22 -11.54 4.62
N GLN A 340 7.10 -11.13 5.22
CA GLN A 340 6.91 -9.83 5.86
C GLN A 340 6.56 -10.04 7.34
N ASP A 341 7.02 -9.14 8.22
CA ASP A 341 6.75 -9.25 9.66
C ASP A 341 5.25 -9.23 10.00
N SER A 342 4.42 -8.62 9.15
CA SER A 342 2.97 -8.63 9.27
C SER A 342 2.34 -10.02 9.14
N TRP A 343 3.07 -11.01 8.61
CA TRP A 343 2.64 -12.41 8.41
C TRP A 343 3.02 -13.33 9.59
N ARG A 344 3.67 -12.80 10.63
CA ARG A 344 3.94 -13.54 11.89
C ARG A 344 2.63 -13.97 12.56
N LEU A 345 2.64 -15.10 13.28
CA LEU A 345 1.48 -15.62 14.01
C LEU A 345 1.01 -14.68 15.14
N SER A 346 1.94 -13.91 15.72
CA SER A 346 1.65 -12.80 16.65
C SER A 346 0.73 -11.74 16.03
N ASP A 347 0.89 -11.48 14.73
CA ASP A 347 0.33 -10.34 14.02
C ASP A 347 -0.83 -10.76 13.09
N GLY A 348 -0.74 -10.51 11.78
CA GLY A 348 -1.82 -10.75 10.82
C GLY A 348 -1.86 -12.16 10.24
N PHE A 349 -0.82 -12.98 10.46
CA PHE A 349 -0.72 -14.39 10.03
C PHE A 349 -1.23 -14.63 8.58
N VAL A 350 -2.10 -15.63 8.38
CA VAL A 350 -2.65 -16.00 7.06
C VAL A 350 -3.52 -14.87 6.45
N ALA A 351 -4.16 -14.05 7.28
CA ALA A 351 -5.06 -13.00 6.79
C ALA A 351 -4.31 -11.80 6.18
N SER A 352 -3.15 -11.43 6.70
CA SER A 352 -2.28 -10.40 6.09
C SER A 352 -1.53 -10.94 4.88
N GLU A 353 -1.05 -12.18 4.94
CA GLU A 353 -0.43 -12.89 3.80
C GLU A 353 -1.39 -12.93 2.60
N ALA A 354 -2.61 -13.39 2.82
CA ALA A 354 -3.62 -13.51 1.77
C ALA A 354 -4.09 -12.16 1.18
N LYS A 355 -4.08 -11.05 1.94
CA LYS A 355 -4.43 -9.72 1.38
C LYS A 355 -3.42 -9.28 0.30
N ILE A 356 -2.17 -9.74 0.39
CA ILE A 356 -1.07 -9.40 -0.54
C ILE A 356 -0.94 -10.44 -1.66
N ILE A 357 -1.02 -11.73 -1.35
CA ILE A 357 -0.76 -12.81 -2.32
C ILE A 357 -1.99 -13.17 -3.15
N LEU A 358 -3.21 -13.04 -2.62
CA LEU A 358 -4.43 -13.32 -3.39
C LEU A 358 -5.04 -12.05 -3.99
N PRO A 359 -5.37 -12.04 -5.30
CA PRO A 359 -5.92 -10.87 -5.96
C PRO A 359 -7.29 -10.47 -5.39
N HIS A 360 -7.60 -9.19 -5.51
CA HIS A 360 -8.88 -8.60 -5.11
C HIS A 360 -10.04 -9.12 -5.98
N ARG A 361 -11.26 -9.21 -5.42
CA ARG A 361 -12.44 -9.69 -6.18
C ARG A 361 -12.89 -8.74 -7.31
N ALA A 362 -12.58 -7.45 -7.22
CA ALA A 362 -13.04 -6.44 -8.17
C ALA A 362 -12.36 -6.57 -9.55
N ARG A 363 -13.07 -7.17 -10.51
CA ARG A 363 -12.58 -7.45 -11.88
C ARG A 363 -12.76 -6.29 -12.86
N SER A 364 -13.70 -5.39 -12.57
CA SER A 364 -14.20 -4.35 -13.49
C SER A 364 -14.60 -3.05 -12.75
N ARG A 365 -13.99 -2.82 -11.58
CA ARG A 365 -14.14 -1.56 -10.81
C ARG A 365 -12.91 -0.70 -11.08
N PRO A 366 -13.06 0.53 -11.61
CA PRO A 366 -11.93 1.41 -11.86
C PRO A 366 -11.15 1.66 -10.57
N ASP A 367 -9.83 1.55 -10.66
CA ASP A 367 -8.93 1.99 -9.59
C ASP A 367 -8.35 3.34 -10.00
N LEU A 368 -8.53 4.35 -9.16
CA LEU A 368 -8.03 5.69 -9.44
C LEU A 368 -6.49 5.74 -9.36
N MET A 369 -5.86 4.80 -8.64
CA MET A 369 -4.41 4.66 -8.58
C MET A 369 -3.83 4.21 -9.93
N ASP A 370 -4.48 3.27 -10.62
CA ASP A 370 -4.05 2.84 -11.97
C ASP A 370 -4.12 4.00 -12.97
N ASN A 371 -5.18 4.82 -12.90
CA ASN A 371 -5.34 5.98 -13.78
C ASN A 371 -4.26 7.05 -13.53
N TYR A 372 -3.93 7.32 -12.26
CA TYR A 372 -2.85 8.21 -11.85
C TYR A 372 -1.46 7.69 -12.30
N LEU A 373 -1.18 6.40 -12.07
CA LEU A 373 0.07 5.77 -12.48
C LEU A 373 0.21 5.70 -14.00
N ALA A 374 -0.87 5.44 -14.74
CA ALA A 374 -0.86 5.42 -16.20
C ALA A 374 -0.51 6.79 -16.79
N LEU A 375 -1.09 7.87 -16.27
CA LEU A 375 -0.76 9.23 -16.72
C LEU A 375 0.70 9.59 -16.41
N LEU A 376 1.18 9.31 -15.20
CA LEU A 376 2.58 9.55 -14.84
C LEU A 376 3.52 8.73 -15.74
N LEU A 377 3.24 7.44 -15.93
CA LEU A 377 4.05 6.56 -16.78
C LEU A 377 4.09 7.08 -18.22
N CYS A 378 2.96 7.50 -18.79
CA CYS A 378 2.92 8.18 -20.08
C CYS A 378 3.80 9.45 -20.09
N ALA A 379 3.68 10.35 -19.12
CA ALA A 379 4.46 11.59 -19.08
C ALA A 379 5.98 11.35 -18.99
N PHE A 380 6.41 10.34 -18.22
CA PHE A 380 7.81 9.93 -18.12
C PHE A 380 8.33 9.21 -19.39
N ILE A 381 7.49 8.43 -20.07
CA ILE A 381 7.85 7.82 -21.37
C ILE A 381 8.01 8.90 -22.45
N HIS A 382 7.08 9.86 -22.56
CA HIS A 382 7.14 10.97 -23.51
C HIS A 382 8.34 11.93 -23.27
N SER A 383 9.01 11.83 -22.12
CA SER A 383 10.21 12.59 -21.79
C SER A 383 11.51 11.76 -21.83
N GLY A 384 11.47 10.53 -22.36
CA GLY A 384 12.66 9.71 -22.65
C GLY A 384 13.19 8.87 -21.50
N LEU A 385 12.35 8.52 -20.50
CA LEU A 385 12.80 7.75 -19.34
C LEU A 385 13.36 6.36 -19.72
N LEU A 386 12.81 5.70 -20.74
CA LEU A 386 13.25 4.35 -21.13
C LEU A 386 14.67 4.38 -21.71
N GLU A 387 14.94 5.37 -22.56
CA GLU A 387 16.25 5.65 -23.16
C GLU A 387 17.28 6.00 -22.08
N GLY A 388 16.90 6.89 -21.14
CA GLY A 388 17.75 7.25 -20.00
C GLY A 388 18.09 6.06 -19.09
N LEU A 389 17.13 5.16 -18.85
CA LEU A 389 17.39 3.91 -18.10
C LEU A 389 18.30 2.96 -18.87
N VAL A 390 18.17 2.85 -20.19
CA VAL A 390 19.07 2.03 -21.03
C VAL A 390 20.51 2.55 -21.01
N GLU A 391 20.74 3.88 -21.05
CA GLU A 391 22.10 4.41 -20.90
C GLU A 391 22.65 4.17 -19.48
N VAL A 392 21.84 4.27 -18.41
CA VAL A 392 22.30 3.90 -17.05
C VAL A 392 22.72 2.44 -16.98
N ILE A 393 21.90 1.51 -17.50
CA ILE A 393 22.16 0.06 -17.48
C ILE A 393 23.46 -0.32 -18.23
N THR A 394 23.87 0.49 -19.22
CA THR A 394 25.02 0.19 -20.09
C THR A 394 26.27 1.00 -19.75
N SER A 395 26.17 2.06 -18.93
CA SER A 395 27.27 2.96 -18.54
C SER A 395 27.53 3.09 -17.04
N SER A 396 26.76 2.43 -16.16
CA SER A 396 26.93 2.52 -14.70
C SER A 396 27.49 1.24 -14.07
N ASP A 397 28.05 1.39 -12.87
CA ASP A 397 28.52 0.29 -12.02
C ASP A 397 27.44 -0.80 -11.87
N ASP A 398 27.84 -2.06 -11.78
CA ASP A 398 26.93 -3.21 -11.86
C ASP A 398 25.77 -3.14 -10.84
N GLY A 399 25.99 -2.60 -9.64
CA GLY A 399 24.94 -2.38 -8.65
C GLY A 399 23.88 -1.36 -9.08
N VAL A 400 24.29 -0.23 -9.68
CA VAL A 400 23.37 0.79 -10.22
C VAL A 400 22.65 0.25 -11.46
N SER A 401 23.37 -0.46 -12.32
CA SER A 401 22.83 -1.14 -13.50
C SER A 401 21.78 -2.21 -13.15
N VAL A 402 21.96 -2.97 -12.06
CA VAL A 402 20.92 -3.89 -11.54
C VAL A 402 19.68 -3.14 -11.06
N HIS A 403 19.84 -2.01 -10.35
CA HIS A 403 18.71 -1.22 -9.84
C HIS A 403 17.90 -0.58 -10.98
N ALA A 404 18.58 -0.10 -12.03
CA ALA A 404 17.96 0.40 -13.24
C ALA A 404 17.30 -0.72 -14.07
N THR A 405 17.90 -1.91 -14.14
CA THR A 405 17.32 -3.07 -14.85
C THR A 405 16.03 -3.56 -14.20
N ILE A 406 15.96 -3.61 -12.86
CA ILE A 406 14.73 -3.97 -12.12
C ILE A 406 13.66 -2.88 -12.32
N LEU A 407 14.04 -1.61 -12.27
CA LEU A 407 13.10 -0.50 -12.51
C LEU A 407 12.52 -0.55 -13.92
N LEU A 408 13.36 -0.73 -14.95
CA LEU A 408 12.93 -0.90 -16.34
C LEU A 408 11.99 -2.12 -16.49
N GLY A 409 12.29 -3.23 -15.80
CA GLY A 409 11.41 -4.40 -15.75
C GLY A 409 10.03 -4.11 -15.14
N GLU A 410 9.98 -3.41 -14.01
CA GLU A 410 8.71 -2.99 -13.38
C GLU A 410 7.91 -2.04 -14.27
N LEU A 411 8.57 -1.03 -14.88
CA LEU A 411 7.91 -0.06 -15.76
C LEU A 411 7.36 -0.71 -17.04
N LEU A 412 8.10 -1.65 -17.64
CA LEU A 412 7.60 -2.41 -18.80
C LEU A 412 6.46 -3.36 -18.45
N HIS A 413 6.43 -3.89 -17.22
CA HIS A 413 5.28 -4.67 -16.75
C HIS A 413 4.08 -3.77 -16.44
N MET A 414 4.28 -2.61 -15.83
CA MET A 414 3.24 -1.62 -15.61
C MET A 414 2.63 -1.18 -16.95
N ALA A 415 3.47 -0.93 -17.96
CA ALA A 415 3.05 -0.53 -19.31
C ALA A 415 2.07 -1.50 -19.98
N ASN A 416 2.31 -2.82 -19.93
CA ASN A 416 1.35 -3.80 -20.48
C ASN A 416 0.09 -3.99 -19.64
N THR A 417 0.11 -3.59 -18.36
CA THR A 417 -1.02 -3.79 -17.45
C THR A 417 -2.00 -2.62 -17.49
N ILE A 418 -1.51 -1.36 -17.48
CA ILE A 418 -2.36 -0.15 -17.26
C ILE A 418 -2.40 0.84 -18.42
N LEU A 419 -1.55 0.74 -19.45
CA LEU A 419 -1.58 1.67 -20.59
C LEU A 419 -2.46 1.18 -21.75
N PRO A 420 -3.08 2.09 -22.54
CA PRO A 420 -3.72 1.73 -23.81
C PRO A 420 -2.74 1.06 -24.79
N HIS A 421 -3.24 0.15 -25.62
CA HIS A 421 -2.42 -0.64 -26.55
C HIS A 421 -1.58 0.22 -27.52
N SER A 422 -2.15 1.33 -28.00
CA SER A 422 -1.45 2.32 -28.84
C SER A 422 -0.18 2.89 -28.20
N HIS A 423 -0.14 2.98 -26.86
CA HIS A 423 0.99 3.51 -26.12
C HIS A 423 2.00 2.43 -25.69
N SER A 424 1.57 1.17 -25.51
CA SER A 424 2.43 0.11 -24.96
C SER A 424 3.09 -0.80 -25.99
N HIS A 425 2.48 -1.05 -27.15
CA HIS A 425 2.93 -2.08 -28.11
C HIS A 425 4.40 -1.95 -28.54
N HIS A 426 4.86 -0.73 -28.84
CA HIS A 426 6.22 -0.49 -29.34
C HIS A 426 7.28 -0.40 -28.23
N LEU A 427 6.89 -0.11 -26.97
CA LEU A 427 7.83 0.04 -25.85
C LEU A 427 8.60 -1.25 -25.56
N HIS A 428 7.97 -2.40 -25.79
CA HIS A 428 8.56 -3.72 -25.59
C HIS A 428 9.66 -4.07 -26.62
N CYS A 429 9.81 -3.28 -27.69
CA CYS A 429 10.86 -3.49 -28.70
C CYS A 429 12.25 -3.02 -28.21
N LEU A 430 12.31 -2.07 -27.26
CA LEU A 430 13.55 -1.50 -26.68
C LEU A 430 14.68 -1.28 -27.72
N PRO A 431 14.43 -0.52 -28.81
CA PRO A 431 15.32 -0.48 -29.98
C PRO A 431 16.75 -0.04 -29.65
N THR A 432 16.91 0.91 -28.72
CA THR A 432 18.22 1.37 -28.24
C THR A 432 19.04 0.24 -27.59
N LEU A 433 18.42 -0.54 -26.71
CA LEU A 433 19.06 -1.67 -26.03
C LEU A 433 19.33 -2.83 -26.99
N MET A 434 18.37 -3.16 -27.87
CA MET A 434 18.49 -4.25 -28.83
C MET A 434 19.56 -3.97 -29.89
N ASN A 435 19.61 -2.76 -30.43
CA ASN A 435 20.66 -2.34 -31.37
C ASN A 435 22.04 -2.35 -30.70
N MET A 436 22.13 -1.94 -29.42
CA MET A 436 23.40 -2.02 -28.67
C MET A 436 23.81 -3.46 -28.33
N ALA A 437 22.87 -4.38 -28.13
CA ALA A 437 23.18 -5.80 -27.94
C ALA A 437 23.61 -6.51 -29.24
N ALA A 438 23.17 -6.00 -30.40
CA ALA A 438 23.37 -6.61 -31.72
C ALA A 438 24.52 -6.01 -32.56
N SER A 439 24.83 -4.71 -32.43
CA SER A 439 25.95 -4.07 -33.13
C SER A 439 27.28 -4.67 -32.68
N PHE A 440 28.17 -4.93 -33.63
CA PHE A 440 29.54 -5.41 -33.39
C PHE A 440 30.58 -4.28 -33.40
N ASP A 441 30.16 -3.06 -33.74
CA ASP A 441 30.98 -1.86 -33.93
C ASP A 441 31.31 -1.16 -32.60
N ILE A 442 30.50 -1.42 -31.56
CA ILE A 442 30.68 -0.88 -30.22
C ILE A 442 31.66 -1.72 -29.37
N PRO A 443 32.24 -1.16 -28.30
CA PRO A 443 33.08 -1.92 -27.36
C PRO A 443 32.36 -3.16 -26.80
N GLN A 444 33.06 -4.30 -26.83
CA GLN A 444 32.52 -5.61 -26.44
C GLN A 444 31.89 -5.61 -25.04
N GLU A 445 32.40 -4.83 -24.10
CA GLU A 445 31.81 -4.68 -22.76
C GLU A 445 30.39 -4.12 -22.78
N LYS A 446 30.13 -3.04 -23.53
CA LYS A 446 28.78 -2.45 -23.65
C LYS A 446 27.83 -3.45 -24.32
N ARG A 447 28.29 -4.15 -25.37
CA ARG A 447 27.53 -5.21 -26.07
C ARG A 447 27.15 -6.36 -25.14
N LEU A 448 28.09 -6.82 -24.31
CA LEU A 448 27.85 -7.90 -23.33
C LEU A 448 26.94 -7.44 -22.18
N ARG A 449 27.10 -6.20 -21.66
CA ARG A 449 26.17 -5.63 -20.65
C ARG A 449 24.75 -5.50 -21.20
N ALA A 450 24.58 -5.01 -22.43
CA ALA A 450 23.27 -4.91 -23.09
C ALA A 450 22.61 -6.29 -23.26
N SER A 451 23.37 -7.29 -23.73
CA SER A 451 22.90 -8.68 -23.85
C SER A 451 22.55 -9.31 -22.48
N ALA A 452 23.33 -9.04 -21.43
CA ALA A 452 23.01 -9.47 -20.07
C ALA A 452 21.71 -8.82 -19.55
N ALA A 453 21.52 -7.53 -19.78
CA ALA A 453 20.31 -6.80 -19.41
C ALA A 453 19.05 -7.36 -20.10
N VAL A 454 19.09 -7.69 -21.40
CA VAL A 454 17.98 -8.36 -22.10
C VAL A 454 17.65 -9.72 -21.46
N ASN A 455 18.66 -10.50 -21.09
CA ASN A 455 18.47 -11.77 -20.37
C ASN A 455 17.90 -11.58 -18.96
N TYR A 456 18.27 -10.50 -18.26
CA TYR A 456 17.72 -10.14 -16.95
C TYR A 456 16.26 -9.67 -17.06
N LEU A 457 15.91 -8.83 -18.03
CA LEU A 457 14.52 -8.42 -18.32
C LEU A 457 13.64 -9.63 -18.67
N LYS A 458 14.16 -10.59 -19.45
CA LYS A 458 13.45 -11.86 -19.71
C LYS A 458 13.19 -12.65 -18.42
N ARG A 459 14.20 -12.83 -17.56
CA ARG A 459 14.05 -13.51 -16.25
C ARG A 459 13.07 -12.78 -15.33
N PHE A 460 13.05 -11.45 -15.37
CA PHE A 460 12.08 -10.62 -14.67
C PHE A 460 10.64 -10.86 -15.15
N HIS A 461 10.41 -10.81 -16.47
CA HIS A 461 9.11 -11.12 -17.08
C HIS A 461 8.65 -12.54 -16.73
N GLU A 462 9.52 -13.54 -16.86
CA GLU A 462 9.22 -14.92 -16.44
C GLU A 462 8.83 -15.02 -14.96
N LYS A 463 9.42 -14.19 -14.08
CA LYS A 463 9.04 -14.13 -12.67
C LYS A 463 7.66 -13.52 -12.47
N LYS A 464 7.36 -12.36 -13.07
CA LYS A 464 6.03 -11.73 -12.99
C LYS A 464 4.94 -12.65 -13.55
N LYS A 465 5.21 -13.32 -14.68
CA LYS A 465 4.29 -14.29 -15.32
C LYS A 465 3.99 -15.52 -14.45
N ARG A 466 4.86 -15.90 -13.51
CA ARG A 466 4.61 -17.00 -12.54
C ARG A 466 3.69 -16.60 -11.38
N GLY A 467 3.47 -15.30 -11.16
CA GLY A 467 2.64 -14.76 -10.09
C GLY A 467 3.21 -14.95 -8.66
N PRO A 468 2.58 -14.33 -7.65
CA PRO A 468 2.92 -14.55 -6.25
C PRO A 468 2.52 -15.98 -5.82
N LYS A 469 3.37 -16.62 -5.04
CA LYS A 469 3.14 -17.92 -4.40
C LYS A 469 2.95 -17.78 -2.88
N PRO A 470 2.12 -18.64 -2.24
CA PRO A 470 1.98 -18.68 -0.78
C PRO A 470 3.33 -19.00 -0.11
N ASN A 471 3.68 -18.21 0.91
CA ASN A 471 4.88 -18.42 1.70
C ASN A 471 4.58 -19.45 2.80
N SER A 472 3.48 -19.28 3.54
CA SER A 472 3.05 -20.20 4.59
C SER A 472 2.45 -21.49 4.03
N LEU A 473 2.62 -22.59 4.77
CA LEU A 473 1.97 -23.87 4.47
C LEU A 473 0.45 -23.84 4.71
N TYR A 474 -0.05 -22.87 5.48
CA TYR A 474 -1.47 -22.69 5.80
C TYR A 474 -2.22 -22.15 4.58
N LEU A 475 -1.76 -21.03 4.01
CA LEU A 475 -2.36 -20.46 2.81
C LEU A 475 -2.20 -21.39 1.59
N ASP A 476 -1.04 -22.04 1.46
CA ASP A 476 -0.79 -23.06 0.43
C ASP A 476 -1.76 -24.26 0.53
N HIS A 477 -2.13 -24.69 1.74
CA HIS A 477 -3.14 -25.75 1.91
C HIS A 477 -4.53 -25.29 1.42
N ILE A 478 -4.98 -24.09 1.83
CA ILE A 478 -6.29 -23.53 1.45
C ILE A 478 -6.39 -23.37 -0.08
N ILE A 479 -5.33 -22.84 -0.73
CA ILE A 479 -5.28 -22.68 -2.19
C ILE A 479 -5.29 -24.04 -2.90
N ARG A 480 -4.51 -25.02 -2.43
CA ARG A 480 -4.47 -26.35 -3.07
C ARG A 480 -5.79 -27.11 -2.95
N LYS A 481 -6.48 -27.06 -1.81
CA LYS A 481 -7.77 -27.77 -1.63
C LYS A 481 -8.91 -27.09 -2.41
N SER A 482 -8.97 -25.76 -2.44
CA SER A 482 -9.96 -25.04 -3.26
C SER A 482 -9.76 -25.32 -4.76
N LEU A 483 -8.53 -25.24 -5.29
CA LEU A 483 -8.23 -25.62 -6.68
C LEU A 483 -8.60 -27.09 -7.00
N ALA A 484 -8.37 -28.01 -6.05
CA ALA A 484 -8.72 -29.42 -6.23
C ALA A 484 -10.24 -29.65 -6.32
N ALA A 485 -11.05 -28.89 -5.57
CA ALA A 485 -12.51 -28.97 -5.64
C ALA A 485 -13.03 -28.56 -7.03
N HIS A 486 -12.63 -27.38 -7.52
CA HIS A 486 -13.00 -26.90 -8.87
C HIS A 486 -12.57 -27.91 -9.96
N CYS A 487 -11.33 -28.41 -9.91
CA CYS A 487 -10.83 -29.41 -10.87
C CYS A 487 -11.57 -30.76 -10.80
N CYS A 488 -12.18 -31.12 -9.66
CA CYS A 488 -12.96 -32.34 -9.51
C CYS A 488 -14.36 -32.19 -10.13
N ARG A 489 -14.94 -30.99 -10.06
CA ARG A 489 -16.30 -30.71 -10.55
C ARG A 489 -16.39 -30.66 -12.08
N ASP A 490 -15.39 -30.07 -12.74
CA ASP A 490 -15.40 -29.90 -14.20
C ASP A 490 -14.92 -31.19 -14.95
N GLN A 491 -14.67 -32.28 -14.21
CA GLN A 491 -14.03 -33.51 -14.71
C GLN A 491 -14.95 -34.45 -15.54
N TYR A 492 -16.17 -34.02 -15.88
CA TYR A 492 -17.01 -34.70 -16.88
C TYR A 492 -16.43 -34.65 -18.31
N LEU A 493 -15.37 -33.87 -18.55
CA LEU A 493 -14.61 -33.89 -19.79
C LEU A 493 -13.14 -34.25 -19.53
N ARG A 494 -12.81 -35.52 -19.85
CA ARG A 494 -11.47 -36.18 -19.84
C ARG A 494 -10.87 -36.57 -18.47
N PRO A 495 -11.17 -37.78 -17.97
CA PRO A 495 -10.23 -38.57 -17.19
C PRO A 495 -9.14 -39.18 -18.09
N GLN A 496 -8.39 -38.33 -18.81
CA GLN A 496 -7.21 -38.75 -19.59
C GLN A 496 -6.01 -37.88 -19.20
N ARG A 497 -5.52 -38.12 -17.98
CA ARG A 497 -4.11 -37.88 -17.67
C ARG A 497 -3.33 -39.02 -18.33
N ASP A 498 -2.26 -38.70 -19.05
CA ASP A 498 -1.30 -39.70 -19.51
C ASP A 498 -0.50 -40.23 -18.32
N ILE A 499 -1.13 -41.14 -17.57
CA ILE A 499 -0.44 -41.96 -16.58
C ILE A 499 0.43 -42.92 -17.39
N PHE A 500 1.70 -42.54 -17.58
CA PHE A 500 2.76 -43.50 -17.83
C PHE A 500 2.81 -44.43 -16.61
N VAL A 501 2.08 -45.53 -16.68
CA VAL A 501 2.14 -46.61 -15.69
C VAL A 501 3.53 -47.21 -15.81
N ILE A 502 4.43 -46.78 -14.94
CA ILE A 502 5.76 -47.37 -14.77
C ILE A 502 5.52 -48.85 -14.50
N LYS A 503 5.91 -49.74 -15.43
CA LYS A 503 5.53 -51.15 -15.39
C LYS A 503 6.17 -51.92 -14.22
N ASP A 504 7.24 -51.37 -13.66
CA ASP A 504 8.10 -52.01 -12.67
C ASP A 504 7.85 -51.44 -11.26
N THR A 505 6.57 -51.29 -10.87
CA THR A 505 6.17 -50.55 -9.65
C THR A 505 6.75 -51.10 -8.36
N GLU A 506 6.78 -52.42 -8.19
CA GLU A 506 7.10 -53.05 -6.90
C GLU A 506 8.60 -53.10 -6.62
N GLU A 507 9.42 -53.47 -7.60
CA GLU A 507 10.89 -53.46 -7.45
C GLU A 507 11.42 -52.04 -7.26
N ALA A 508 10.90 -51.07 -8.03
CA ALA A 508 11.26 -49.66 -7.87
C ALA A 508 10.85 -49.12 -6.49
N LEU A 509 9.67 -49.49 -5.99
CA LEU A 509 9.23 -49.13 -4.64
C LEU A 509 10.14 -49.74 -3.57
N MET A 510 10.49 -51.02 -3.67
CA MET A 510 11.33 -51.71 -2.70
C MET A 510 12.79 -51.20 -2.71
N MET A 511 13.29 -50.78 -3.88
CA MET A 511 14.57 -50.05 -3.98
C MET A 511 14.47 -48.68 -3.28
N ASN A 512 13.45 -47.87 -3.60
CA ASN A 512 13.22 -46.57 -2.95
C ASN A 512 13.06 -46.69 -1.42
N LEU A 513 12.37 -47.74 -0.94
CA LEU A 513 12.22 -48.03 0.50
C LEU A 513 13.55 -48.34 1.19
N ARG A 514 14.43 -49.12 0.55
CA ARG A 514 15.79 -49.39 1.04
C ARG A 514 16.62 -48.10 1.07
N ASP A 515 16.56 -47.32 -0.01
CA ASP A 515 17.39 -46.13 -0.20
C ASP A 515 16.90 -44.91 0.61
N SER A 516 15.64 -44.94 1.08
CA SER A 516 15.08 -43.98 2.04
C SER A 516 15.85 -43.90 3.37
N GLN A 517 16.62 -44.95 3.68
CA GLN A 517 17.33 -45.23 4.94
C GLN A 517 16.45 -45.40 6.20
N ILE A 518 15.12 -45.20 6.13
CA ILE A 518 14.20 -45.37 7.28
C ILE A 518 14.33 -46.74 7.94
N LEU A 519 14.51 -47.78 7.14
CA LEU A 519 14.62 -49.16 7.63
C LEU A 519 16.01 -49.46 8.23
N ASN A 520 17.05 -48.74 7.81
CA ASN A 520 18.45 -49.03 8.08
C ASN A 520 18.90 -48.46 9.44
N HIS A 521 18.64 -47.18 9.72
CA HIS A 521 19.05 -46.52 10.98
C HIS A 521 17.91 -45.73 11.65
N LYS A 522 18.08 -45.43 12.95
CA LYS A 522 17.09 -44.70 13.76
C LYS A 522 17.30 -43.17 13.78
N GLN A 523 18.44 -42.63 13.33
CA GLN A 523 18.68 -41.18 13.25
C GLN A 523 17.72 -40.51 12.26
N ASN A 524 16.71 -39.79 12.77
CA ASN A 524 15.59 -39.30 11.96
C ASN A 524 15.95 -38.21 10.95
N LEU A 525 16.89 -37.32 11.29
CA LEU A 525 17.25 -36.17 10.44
C LEU A 525 18.12 -36.55 9.22
N GLU A 526 18.74 -37.73 9.25
CA GLU A 526 19.61 -38.26 8.19
C GLU A 526 18.83 -39.03 7.11
N TRP A 527 17.58 -39.43 7.37
CA TRP A 527 16.73 -40.11 6.38
C TRP A 527 16.54 -39.30 5.09
N ASN A 528 16.32 -39.98 3.96
CA ASN A 528 16.12 -39.32 2.67
C ASN A 528 14.67 -38.86 2.50
N TRP A 529 14.36 -37.67 3.04
CA TRP A 529 13.05 -37.02 3.00
C TRP A 529 12.52 -36.69 1.60
N VAL A 530 13.35 -36.76 0.55
CA VAL A 530 12.87 -36.69 -0.85
C VAL A 530 12.27 -38.03 -1.26
N LEU A 531 13.00 -39.13 -1.06
CA LEU A 531 12.49 -40.49 -1.35
C LEU A 531 11.25 -40.84 -0.53
N ILE A 532 11.20 -40.42 0.75
CA ILE A 532 10.01 -40.59 1.60
C ILE A 532 8.80 -39.87 0.98
N SER A 533 8.98 -38.64 0.48
CA SER A 533 7.89 -37.89 -0.17
C SER A 533 7.45 -38.53 -1.49
N THR A 534 8.33 -39.17 -2.24
CA THR A 534 7.95 -39.89 -3.48
C THR A 534 7.28 -41.23 -3.18
N ILE A 535 7.67 -41.95 -2.12
CA ILE A 535 7.02 -43.20 -1.69
C ILE A 535 5.58 -42.94 -1.23
N LEU A 536 5.37 -41.92 -0.39
CA LEU A 536 4.04 -41.56 0.13
C LEU A 536 3.09 -40.95 -0.93
N LYS A 537 3.59 -40.72 -2.14
CA LYS A 537 2.84 -40.21 -3.30
C LYS A 537 2.87 -41.15 -4.49
N TRP A 538 3.36 -42.39 -4.31
CA TRP A 538 3.52 -43.30 -5.42
C TRP A 538 2.14 -43.80 -5.91
N PRO A 539 1.83 -43.73 -7.21
CA PRO A 539 0.53 -44.17 -7.71
C PRO A 539 0.22 -45.63 -7.32
N ASN A 540 -0.99 -45.85 -6.84
CA ASN A 540 -1.54 -47.16 -6.42
C ASN A 540 -0.85 -47.83 -5.22
N THR A 541 0.11 -47.20 -4.53
CA THR A 541 0.60 -47.73 -3.24
C THR A 541 -0.31 -47.27 -2.10
N ASN A 542 -0.99 -48.23 -1.50
CA ASN A 542 -1.63 -48.12 -0.20
C ASN A 542 -1.29 -49.37 0.64
N LEU A 543 -1.55 -49.36 1.94
CA LEU A 543 -1.25 -50.52 2.80
C LEU A 543 -2.07 -51.77 2.42
N ARG A 544 -3.26 -51.55 1.84
CA ARG A 544 -4.19 -52.59 1.39
C ARG A 544 -3.62 -53.46 0.25
N ASN A 545 -2.88 -52.86 -0.68
CA ASN A 545 -2.22 -53.58 -1.78
C ASN A 545 -0.91 -54.24 -1.30
N ASN A 546 -0.10 -53.51 -0.53
CA ASN A 546 1.28 -53.92 -0.20
C ASN A 546 1.37 -54.52 1.20
N LYS A 547 1.10 -55.82 1.33
CA LYS A 547 1.15 -56.59 2.59
C LYS A 547 2.55 -56.80 3.19
N ASP A 548 3.55 -56.07 2.71
CA ASP A 548 4.94 -56.19 3.14
C ASP A 548 5.16 -55.71 4.58
N GLU A 549 5.79 -56.56 5.40
CA GLU A 549 6.18 -56.19 6.76
C GLU A 549 7.10 -54.96 6.77
N GLN A 550 7.90 -54.77 5.71
CA GLN A 550 8.75 -53.58 5.55
C GLN A 550 7.95 -52.28 5.37
N MET A 551 6.79 -52.32 4.68
CA MET A 551 5.89 -51.16 4.58
C MET A 551 5.26 -50.82 5.92
N HIS A 552 4.72 -51.80 6.65
CA HIS A 552 4.20 -51.58 8.01
C HIS A 552 5.30 -51.15 8.99
N LYS A 553 6.57 -51.54 8.79
CA LYS A 553 7.72 -51.12 9.60
C LYS A 553 8.20 -49.71 9.26
N PHE A 554 8.15 -49.31 7.99
CA PHE A 554 8.36 -47.94 7.50
C PHE A 554 7.31 -46.99 8.09
N VAL A 555 6.02 -47.33 7.96
CA VAL A 555 4.89 -46.56 8.52
C VAL A 555 5.00 -46.44 10.05
N ARG A 556 5.29 -47.53 10.78
CA ARG A 556 5.49 -47.47 12.24
C ARG A 556 6.66 -46.57 12.66
N ARG A 557 7.75 -46.50 11.89
CA ARG A 557 8.89 -45.59 12.17
C ARG A 557 8.55 -44.12 11.89
N LEU A 558 7.79 -43.83 10.82
CA LEU A 558 7.28 -42.48 10.53
C LEU A 558 6.26 -42.02 11.58
N LEU A 559 5.30 -42.89 11.95
CA LEU A 559 4.31 -42.62 12.99
C LEU A 559 5.00 -42.22 14.30
N PHE A 560 5.96 -43.00 14.78
CA PHE A 560 6.69 -42.69 16.01
C PHE A 560 7.44 -41.35 15.96
N PHE A 561 7.97 -40.96 14.80
CA PHE A 561 8.60 -39.63 14.62
C PHE A 561 7.59 -38.48 14.71
N TYR A 562 6.38 -38.65 14.15
CA TYR A 562 5.34 -37.63 14.11
C TYR A 562 4.41 -37.58 15.32
N LYS A 563 4.44 -38.54 16.26
CA LYS A 563 3.63 -38.46 17.49
C LYS A 563 4.16 -37.37 18.46
N PRO A 564 3.35 -36.40 18.90
CA PRO A 564 3.71 -35.43 19.95
C PRO A 564 4.42 -36.03 21.17
N SER A 565 3.97 -37.19 21.65
CA SER A 565 4.51 -37.86 22.84
C SER A 565 5.97 -38.34 22.70
N SER A 566 6.46 -38.62 21.49
CA SER A 566 7.88 -38.98 21.28
C SER A 566 8.81 -37.76 21.39
N LYS A 567 8.25 -36.55 21.33
CA LYS A 567 8.94 -35.25 21.31
C LYS A 567 9.96 -35.07 20.17
N LEU A 568 10.02 -35.98 19.19
CA LEU A 568 10.97 -35.91 18.08
C LEU A 568 10.64 -34.77 17.11
N TYR A 569 9.54 -34.85 16.37
CA TYR A 569 9.11 -33.75 15.50
C TYR A 569 8.69 -32.49 16.29
N ALA A 570 8.10 -32.68 17.47
CA ALA A 570 7.52 -31.59 18.27
C ALA A 570 8.53 -30.63 18.91
N SER A 571 9.80 -31.04 19.09
CA SER A 571 10.83 -30.21 19.74
C SER A 571 11.71 -29.42 18.77
N LEU A 572 11.62 -29.69 17.46
CA LEU A 572 12.41 -29.00 16.44
C LEU A 572 11.95 -27.52 16.30
N GLU A 573 12.91 -26.62 16.16
CA GLU A 573 12.69 -25.18 15.97
C GLU A 573 12.14 -24.83 14.58
N LEU A 574 11.40 -23.73 14.47
CA LEU A 574 10.76 -23.32 13.21
C LEU A 574 11.75 -22.92 12.11
N ASP A 575 12.90 -22.33 12.47
CA ASP A 575 13.94 -21.89 11.53
C ASP A 575 14.83 -23.04 11.03
N HIS A 576 14.58 -24.28 11.47
CA HIS A 576 15.35 -25.46 11.06
C HIS A 576 15.23 -25.70 9.53
N SER A 577 16.36 -25.88 8.85
CA SER A 577 16.45 -25.92 7.38
C SER A 577 15.51 -26.92 6.68
N LYS A 578 15.23 -28.08 7.31
CA LYS A 578 14.29 -29.08 6.78
C LYS A 578 12.83 -28.90 7.23
N ALA A 579 12.50 -27.92 8.08
CA ALA A 579 11.19 -27.74 8.73
C ALA A 579 10.01 -27.86 7.74
N ARG A 580 10.01 -27.02 6.69
CA ARG A 580 8.98 -27.04 5.63
C ARG A 580 8.85 -28.40 4.96
N GLN A 581 9.95 -29.11 4.73
CA GLN A 581 9.95 -30.45 4.13
C GLN A 581 9.32 -31.48 5.08
N LEU A 582 9.71 -31.48 6.37
CA LEU A 582 9.18 -32.39 7.38
C LEU A 582 7.67 -32.23 7.56
N THR A 583 7.16 -31.00 7.59
CA THR A 583 5.71 -30.73 7.70
C THR A 583 4.96 -31.15 6.44
N VAL A 584 5.51 -30.88 5.25
CA VAL A 584 4.89 -31.27 3.97
C VAL A 584 4.84 -32.80 3.81
N VAL A 585 5.88 -33.52 4.24
CA VAL A 585 5.87 -34.99 4.29
C VAL A 585 4.86 -35.50 5.32
N GLY A 586 4.72 -34.85 6.47
CA GLY A 586 3.74 -35.23 7.50
C GLY A 586 2.29 -35.10 7.01
N CYS A 587 1.98 -34.06 6.22
CA CYS A 587 0.67 -33.91 5.59
C CYS A 587 0.41 -35.04 4.57
N GLN A 588 1.41 -35.38 3.73
CA GLN A 588 1.31 -36.46 2.75
C GLN A 588 1.17 -37.84 3.41
N PHE A 589 1.88 -38.08 4.51
CA PHE A 589 1.77 -39.31 5.30
C PHE A 589 0.34 -39.53 5.82
N ILE A 590 -0.33 -38.44 6.22
CA ILE A 590 -1.72 -38.46 6.68
C ILE A 590 -2.70 -38.68 5.53
N GLU A 591 -2.46 -38.11 4.35
CA GLU A 591 -3.24 -38.39 3.14
C GLU A 591 -3.09 -39.88 2.73
N PHE A 592 -1.87 -40.41 2.69
CA PHE A 592 -1.56 -41.83 2.43
C PHE A 592 -2.21 -42.81 3.44
N LEU A 593 -2.20 -42.47 4.74
CA LEU A 593 -2.89 -43.28 5.75
C LEU A 593 -4.41 -43.26 5.57
N LEU A 594 -4.98 -42.17 5.07
CA LEU A 594 -6.42 -42.08 4.81
C LEU A 594 -6.83 -42.84 3.54
N GLU A 595 -5.99 -42.84 2.50
CA GLU A 595 -6.15 -43.63 1.26
C GLU A 595 -5.95 -45.14 1.46
N SER A 596 -5.56 -45.57 2.67
CA SER A 596 -5.32 -46.97 3.05
C SER A 596 -6.50 -47.63 3.80
N ASP A 597 -7.70 -47.06 3.74
CA ASP A 597 -8.95 -47.56 4.34
C ASP A 597 -8.77 -48.15 5.77
N GLU A 598 -8.96 -49.45 5.98
CA GLU A 598 -9.02 -50.08 7.31
C GLU A 598 -7.64 -50.23 7.97
N ASP A 599 -6.62 -50.68 7.23
CA ASP A 599 -5.24 -50.83 7.74
C ASP A 599 -4.62 -49.48 8.12
N GLY A 600 -4.98 -48.41 7.40
CA GLY A 600 -4.53 -47.05 7.70
C GLY A 600 -5.21 -46.42 8.92
N GLN A 601 -6.48 -46.76 9.18
CA GLN A 601 -7.28 -46.17 10.28
C GLN A 601 -6.67 -46.41 11.66
N VAL A 602 -6.06 -47.58 11.92
CA VAL A 602 -5.50 -47.90 13.24
C VAL A 602 -4.31 -46.99 13.57
N TYR A 603 -3.40 -46.77 12.62
CA TYR A 603 -2.26 -45.86 12.78
C TYR A 603 -2.70 -44.39 12.88
N LEU A 604 -3.74 -44.02 12.13
CA LEU A 604 -4.28 -42.67 12.12
C LEU A 604 -5.02 -42.32 13.42
N GLU A 605 -5.78 -43.26 13.98
CA GLU A 605 -6.48 -43.10 15.26
C GLU A 605 -5.50 -42.93 16.43
N ASP A 606 -4.40 -43.70 16.44
CA ASP A 606 -3.31 -43.54 17.42
C ASP A 606 -2.63 -42.17 17.31
N LEU A 607 -2.35 -41.69 16.09
CA LEU A 607 -1.76 -40.36 15.88
C LEU A 607 -2.71 -39.23 16.32
N VAL A 608 -3.99 -39.29 15.93
CA VAL A 608 -4.96 -38.25 16.27
C VAL A 608 -5.27 -38.23 17.76
N LYS A 609 -5.33 -39.38 18.44
CA LYS A 609 -5.47 -39.43 19.91
C LYS A 609 -4.28 -38.82 20.63
N ASP A 610 -3.05 -39.06 20.18
CA ASP A 610 -1.85 -38.44 20.75
C ASP A 610 -1.84 -36.91 20.58
N ILE A 611 -2.27 -36.42 19.40
CA ILE A 611 -2.48 -34.99 19.13
C ILE A 611 -3.59 -34.40 20.03
N VAL A 612 -4.71 -35.10 20.23
CA VAL A 612 -5.79 -34.64 21.14
C VAL A 612 -5.34 -34.65 22.59
N GLN A 613 -4.53 -35.61 23.02
CA GLN A 613 -3.96 -35.64 24.38
C GLN A 613 -2.98 -34.47 24.59
N TRP A 614 -2.15 -34.16 23.60
CA TRP A 614 -1.25 -32.99 23.59
C TRP A 614 -2.00 -31.65 23.55
N LEU A 615 -3.08 -31.53 22.76
CA LEU A 615 -3.93 -30.33 22.80
C LEU A 615 -4.68 -30.20 24.15
N SER A 616 -5.17 -31.32 24.69
CA SER A 616 -5.95 -31.28 25.93
C SER A 616 -5.09 -30.92 27.14
N SER A 617 -3.82 -31.33 27.19
CA SER A 617 -2.92 -30.91 28.28
C SER A 617 -2.61 -29.41 28.31
N SER A 618 -2.88 -28.64 27.24
CA SER A 618 -2.79 -27.17 27.25
C SER A 618 -3.95 -26.47 27.97
N SER A 619 -5.01 -27.23 28.31
CA SER A 619 -6.26 -26.73 28.90
C SER A 619 -6.39 -26.99 30.41
N GLY A 620 -5.47 -27.78 30.99
CA GLY A 620 -5.56 -28.29 32.36
C GLY A 620 -4.74 -27.54 33.41
N LEU A 621 -5.14 -27.69 34.68
CA LEU A 621 -4.49 -27.08 35.87
C LEU A 621 -3.10 -27.67 36.23
N LYS A 622 -2.43 -28.40 35.32
CA LYS A 622 -1.06 -28.92 35.50
C LYS A 622 -0.17 -28.43 34.35
N PRO A 623 0.67 -27.38 34.56
CA PRO A 623 1.36 -26.70 33.48
C PRO A 623 2.62 -27.45 33.03
N ASP A 624 2.51 -28.30 32.02
CA ASP A 624 3.67 -28.86 31.32
C ASP A 624 4.29 -27.79 30.40
N ARG A 625 5.61 -27.60 30.45
CA ARG A 625 6.28 -26.39 29.91
C ARG A 625 6.20 -26.26 28.38
N SER A 626 5.97 -27.36 27.67
CA SER A 626 5.90 -27.42 26.21
C SER A 626 4.74 -26.62 25.59
N LEU A 627 3.67 -26.37 26.37
CA LEU A 627 2.44 -25.71 25.91
C LEU A 627 2.24 -24.31 26.52
N GLN A 628 3.25 -23.81 27.23
CA GLN A 628 3.40 -22.36 27.41
C GLN A 628 3.61 -21.71 26.04
N SER A 629 3.14 -20.47 25.86
CA SER A 629 3.18 -19.73 24.58
C SER A 629 4.52 -19.84 23.85
N ASN A 630 5.61 -19.77 24.61
CA ASN A 630 6.97 -19.71 24.09
C ASN A 630 7.39 -21.03 23.43
N GLY A 631 6.83 -22.18 23.83
CA GLY A 631 7.10 -23.48 23.20
C GLY A 631 6.36 -23.64 21.87
N LEU A 632 5.05 -23.38 21.86
CA LEU A 632 4.21 -23.48 20.66
C LEU A 632 4.63 -22.48 19.57
N LEU A 633 5.04 -21.26 19.95
CA LEU A 633 5.40 -20.18 19.01
C LEU A 633 6.82 -20.31 18.42
N THR A 634 7.68 -21.20 18.94
CA THR A 634 9.07 -21.37 18.48
C THR A 634 9.37 -22.74 17.86
N THR A 635 8.50 -23.73 18.06
CA THR A 635 8.71 -25.11 17.59
C THR A 635 7.72 -25.53 16.49
N LEU A 636 8.10 -26.56 15.74
CA LEU A 636 7.27 -27.22 14.73
C LEU A 636 5.95 -27.82 15.27
N SER A 637 5.76 -27.86 16.59
CA SER A 637 4.53 -28.33 17.23
C SER A 637 3.26 -27.56 16.81
N GLN A 638 3.35 -26.28 16.44
CA GLN A 638 2.21 -25.53 15.89
C GLN A 638 1.64 -26.18 14.60
N HIS A 639 2.44 -26.94 13.86
CA HIS A 639 2.00 -27.55 12.61
C HIS A 639 1.15 -28.81 12.79
N TYR A 640 0.92 -29.30 14.01
CA TYR A 640 -0.13 -30.30 14.25
C TYR A 640 -1.53 -29.80 13.84
N PHE A 641 -1.77 -28.47 13.85
CA PHE A 641 -3.00 -27.90 13.30
C PHE A 641 -3.13 -28.09 11.78
N LEU A 642 -2.02 -28.14 11.01
CA LEU A 642 -2.05 -28.46 9.56
C LEU A 642 -2.39 -29.93 9.31
N PHE A 643 -1.99 -30.83 10.21
CA PHE A 643 -2.32 -32.25 10.14
C PHE A 643 -3.82 -32.46 10.33
N LEU A 644 -4.41 -31.79 11.33
CA LEU A 644 -5.86 -31.78 11.54
C LEU A 644 -6.62 -31.10 10.39
N GLY A 645 -6.08 -30.01 9.84
CA GLY A 645 -6.63 -29.34 8.65
C GLY A 645 -6.68 -30.26 7.43
N THR A 646 -5.57 -30.96 7.17
CA THR A 646 -5.45 -31.95 6.09
C THR A 646 -6.49 -33.06 6.22
N LEU A 647 -6.76 -33.56 7.43
CA LEU A 647 -7.85 -34.51 7.68
C LEU A 647 -9.24 -33.91 7.44
N SER A 648 -9.48 -32.66 7.86
CA SER A 648 -10.80 -32.03 7.79
C SER A 648 -11.30 -31.82 6.34
N ALA A 649 -10.39 -31.73 5.37
CA ALA A 649 -10.73 -31.61 3.96
C ALA A 649 -11.33 -32.90 3.32
N HIS A 650 -11.21 -34.06 3.98
CA HIS A 650 -11.65 -35.35 3.45
C HIS A 650 -12.84 -35.94 4.23
N PRO A 651 -13.85 -36.55 3.58
CA PRO A 651 -15.05 -37.06 4.25
C PRO A 651 -14.78 -38.19 5.27
N GLN A 652 -13.83 -39.09 4.98
CA GLN A 652 -13.36 -40.10 5.94
C GLN A 652 -12.59 -39.45 7.09
N GLY A 653 -11.78 -38.43 6.80
CA GLY A 653 -10.99 -37.69 7.79
C GLY A 653 -11.87 -36.97 8.81
N VAL A 654 -12.95 -36.31 8.39
CA VAL A 654 -13.94 -35.70 9.30
C VAL A 654 -14.52 -36.72 10.28
N LYS A 655 -14.88 -37.93 9.81
CA LYS A 655 -15.37 -39.01 10.69
C LYS A 655 -14.30 -39.47 11.71
N MET A 656 -13.03 -39.51 11.31
CA MET A 656 -11.93 -39.85 12.24
C MET A 656 -11.69 -38.74 13.28
N LEU A 657 -11.75 -37.47 12.88
CA LEU A 657 -11.66 -36.32 13.79
C LEU A 657 -12.81 -36.31 14.81
N GLU A 658 -14.01 -36.70 14.40
CA GLU A 658 -15.18 -36.86 15.26
C GLU A 658 -15.04 -38.05 16.22
N LYS A 659 -14.64 -39.24 15.72
CA LYS A 659 -14.35 -40.44 16.52
C LYS A 659 -13.31 -40.18 17.62
N CYS A 660 -12.33 -39.31 17.36
CA CYS A 660 -11.28 -38.94 18.31
C CYS A 660 -11.62 -37.70 19.17
N SER A 661 -12.87 -37.21 19.15
CA SER A 661 -13.32 -36.03 19.92
C SER A 661 -12.57 -34.72 19.63
N VAL A 662 -11.91 -34.59 18.47
CA VAL A 662 -11.12 -33.40 18.10
C VAL A 662 -11.99 -32.15 18.10
N PHE A 663 -13.17 -32.21 17.49
CA PHE A 663 -14.09 -31.06 17.44
C PHE A 663 -14.53 -30.60 18.84
N GLN A 664 -14.73 -31.53 19.79
CA GLN A 664 -15.04 -31.16 21.18
C GLN A 664 -13.85 -30.52 21.90
N CYS A 665 -12.63 -31.02 21.66
CA CYS A 665 -11.40 -30.39 22.17
C CYS A 665 -11.29 -28.94 21.67
N LEU A 666 -11.44 -28.72 20.37
CA LEU A 666 -11.41 -27.38 19.75
C LEU A 666 -12.54 -26.47 20.27
N LEU A 667 -13.77 -26.99 20.43
CA LEU A 667 -14.89 -26.25 21.02
C LEU A 667 -14.64 -25.85 22.48
N ASN A 668 -13.90 -26.65 23.25
CA ASN A 668 -13.47 -26.31 24.61
C ASN A 668 -12.39 -25.21 24.59
N LEU A 669 -11.40 -25.31 23.71
CA LEU A 669 -10.36 -24.28 23.53
C LEU A 669 -10.95 -22.91 23.14
N CYS A 670 -12.03 -22.88 22.34
CA CYS A 670 -12.76 -21.65 22.00
C CYS A 670 -13.32 -20.88 23.21
N SER A 671 -13.40 -21.49 24.39
CA SER A 671 -13.84 -20.84 25.63
C SER A 671 -12.68 -20.19 26.43
N LEU A 672 -11.42 -20.40 26.03
CA LEU A 672 -10.23 -19.92 26.76
C LEU A 672 -9.85 -18.49 26.33
N LYS A 673 -9.83 -17.55 27.28
CA LYS A 673 -9.56 -16.12 27.02
C LYS A 673 -8.07 -15.75 26.91
N ASN A 674 -7.16 -16.68 27.20
CA ASN A 674 -5.73 -16.38 27.39
C ASN A 674 -4.85 -16.92 26.24
N GLN A 675 -5.43 -17.46 25.18
CA GLN A 675 -4.75 -18.29 24.17
C GLN A 675 -5.12 -17.91 22.72
N ASP A 676 -5.19 -16.60 22.41
CA ASP A 676 -5.56 -16.06 21.08
C ASP A 676 -4.85 -16.77 19.90
N HIS A 677 -3.57 -17.12 20.05
CA HIS A 677 -2.78 -17.82 19.03
C HIS A 677 -3.32 -19.21 18.64
N LEU A 678 -3.86 -19.99 19.57
CA LEU A 678 -4.44 -21.31 19.27
C LEU A 678 -5.74 -21.15 18.46
N LEU A 679 -6.51 -20.08 18.70
CA LEU A 679 -7.70 -19.77 17.92
C LEU A 679 -7.31 -19.28 16.51
N LYS A 680 -6.25 -18.48 16.37
CA LYS A 680 -5.69 -18.11 15.05
C LYS A 680 -5.26 -19.35 14.23
N LEU A 681 -4.58 -20.29 14.86
CA LEU A 681 -4.18 -21.56 14.23
C LEU A 681 -5.42 -22.39 13.82
N THR A 682 -6.34 -22.63 14.76
CA THR A 682 -7.56 -23.42 14.52
C THR A 682 -8.41 -22.86 13.38
N VAL A 683 -8.63 -21.54 13.35
CA VAL A 683 -9.53 -20.90 12.36
C VAL A 683 -8.90 -20.76 10.97
N SER A 684 -7.61 -21.09 10.81
CA SER A 684 -6.89 -21.04 9.52
C SER A 684 -6.35 -22.38 9.04
N THR A 685 -6.80 -23.49 9.64
CA THR A 685 -6.49 -24.86 9.17
C THR A 685 -7.69 -25.72 8.84
N LEU A 686 -8.84 -25.55 9.51
CA LEU A 686 -10.03 -26.35 9.24
C LEU A 686 -10.63 -26.03 7.85
N ASP A 687 -11.07 -27.06 7.12
CA ASP A 687 -11.91 -26.86 5.94
C ASP A 687 -13.33 -26.42 6.33
N TYR A 688 -13.87 -25.49 5.55
CA TYR A 688 -15.22 -24.95 5.68
C TYR A 688 -16.10 -25.22 4.44
N SER A 689 -15.56 -25.88 3.41
CA SER A 689 -16.27 -26.17 2.15
C SER A 689 -17.52 -27.04 2.36
N ARG A 690 -17.45 -27.98 3.32
CA ARG A 690 -18.57 -28.85 3.72
C ARG A 690 -19.34 -28.26 4.91
N ASN A 691 -20.64 -28.58 5.03
CA ASN A 691 -21.40 -28.29 6.25
C ASN A 691 -21.05 -29.31 7.35
N GLY A 692 -21.00 -28.88 8.61
CA GLY A 692 -20.62 -29.73 9.76
C GLY A 692 -19.94 -28.96 10.90
N LEU A 693 -19.38 -29.70 11.86
CA LEU A 693 -18.83 -29.16 13.12
C LEU A 693 -17.73 -28.10 12.94
N ALA A 694 -16.97 -28.12 11.84
CA ALA A 694 -15.99 -27.08 11.52
C ALA A 694 -16.64 -25.69 11.40
N ARG A 695 -17.81 -25.57 10.76
CA ARG A 695 -18.56 -24.29 10.67
C ARG A 695 -19.12 -23.85 12.02
N VAL A 696 -19.48 -24.80 12.89
CA VAL A 696 -19.92 -24.51 14.27
C VAL A 696 -18.78 -23.92 15.10
N ILE A 697 -17.56 -24.44 14.96
CA ILE A 697 -16.35 -23.87 15.57
C ILE A 697 -16.09 -22.46 15.04
N LEU A 698 -16.12 -22.26 13.72
CA LEU A 698 -15.95 -20.93 13.10
C LEU A 698 -16.99 -19.92 13.62
N SER A 699 -18.27 -20.30 13.66
CA SER A 699 -19.33 -19.47 14.20
C SER A 699 -19.14 -19.14 15.68
N LYS A 700 -18.72 -20.12 16.52
CA LYS A 700 -18.42 -19.88 17.94
C LYS A 700 -17.24 -18.92 18.12
N ILE A 701 -16.18 -19.05 17.31
CA ILE A 701 -15.04 -18.12 17.35
C ILE A 701 -15.48 -16.72 16.92
N LEU A 702 -16.27 -16.60 15.84
CA LEU A 702 -16.76 -15.32 15.33
C LEU A 702 -17.65 -14.55 16.32
N THR A 703 -18.46 -15.24 17.14
CA THR A 703 -19.45 -14.60 18.02
C THR A 703 -19.06 -14.54 19.51
N ALA A 704 -18.28 -15.49 20.03
CA ALA A 704 -18.08 -15.67 21.47
C ALA A 704 -16.61 -15.62 21.95
N ALA A 705 -15.63 -15.45 21.05
CA ALA A 705 -14.21 -15.34 21.42
C ALA A 705 -13.81 -13.92 21.90
N THR A 706 -12.53 -13.77 22.26
CA THR A 706 -11.88 -12.47 22.54
C THR A 706 -11.99 -11.54 21.33
N ASP A 707 -12.06 -10.22 21.55
CA ASP A 707 -12.22 -9.21 20.50
C ASP A 707 -11.16 -9.34 19.38
N ASN A 708 -9.91 -9.62 19.75
CA ASN A 708 -8.82 -9.89 18.81
C ASN A 708 -9.10 -11.10 17.92
N CYS A 709 -9.64 -12.19 18.50
CA CYS A 709 -9.96 -13.41 17.76
C CYS A 709 -11.23 -13.27 16.92
N ARG A 710 -12.26 -12.55 17.38
CA ARG A 710 -13.43 -12.22 16.55
C ARG A 710 -13.01 -11.37 15.35
N LEU A 711 -12.13 -10.39 15.55
CA LEU A 711 -11.56 -9.57 14.46
C LEU A 711 -10.68 -10.40 13.51
N TYR A 712 -9.82 -11.29 14.02
CA TYR A 712 -8.98 -12.16 13.17
C TYR A 712 -9.82 -13.17 12.37
N ALA A 713 -10.80 -13.82 12.99
CA ALA A 713 -11.71 -14.74 12.32
C ALA A 713 -12.55 -14.02 11.25
N THR A 714 -13.03 -12.80 11.54
CA THR A 714 -13.72 -11.96 10.56
C THR A 714 -12.79 -11.64 9.38
N LYS A 715 -11.55 -11.21 9.63
CA LYS A 715 -10.51 -11.02 8.59
C LYS A 715 -10.23 -12.28 7.79
N HIS A 716 -10.27 -13.46 8.42
CA HIS A 716 -10.05 -14.74 7.75
C HIS A 716 -11.14 -15.07 6.72
N LEU A 717 -12.38 -14.56 6.86
CA LEU A 717 -13.41 -14.72 5.84
C LEU A 717 -13.01 -14.12 4.48
N ARG A 718 -12.17 -13.07 4.46
CA ARG A 718 -11.59 -12.52 3.20
C ARG A 718 -10.63 -13.51 2.51
N VAL A 719 -9.95 -14.37 3.27
CA VAL A 719 -9.08 -15.44 2.73
C VAL A 719 -9.93 -16.46 1.96
N LEU A 720 -11.00 -16.94 2.59
CA LEU A 720 -11.92 -17.94 2.04
C LEU A 720 -12.66 -17.40 0.80
N LEU A 721 -13.05 -16.13 0.82
CA LEU A 721 -13.60 -15.40 -0.32
C LEU A 721 -12.61 -15.31 -1.50
N ARG A 722 -11.38 -14.82 -1.26
CA ARG A 722 -10.39 -14.65 -2.33
C ARG A 722 -9.89 -15.98 -2.90
N ALA A 723 -9.80 -17.03 -2.08
CA ALA A 723 -9.44 -18.37 -2.51
C ALA A 723 -10.53 -19.09 -3.35
N ASN A 724 -11.71 -18.50 -3.55
CA ASN A 724 -12.86 -19.14 -4.20
C ASN A 724 -13.30 -20.45 -3.50
N VAL A 725 -13.41 -20.44 -2.17
CA VAL A 725 -14.01 -21.58 -1.43
C VAL A 725 -15.47 -21.76 -1.85
N GLU A 726 -15.89 -23.01 -2.06
CA GLU A 726 -17.20 -23.32 -2.62
C GLU A 726 -18.37 -22.89 -1.71
N PHE A 727 -19.48 -22.53 -2.37
CA PHE A 727 -20.75 -22.13 -1.73
C PHE A 727 -20.64 -20.98 -0.70
N PHE A 728 -19.57 -20.16 -0.74
CA PHE A 728 -19.36 -19.03 0.17
C PHE A 728 -20.55 -18.06 0.21
N SER A 729 -21.26 -17.90 -0.92
CA SER A 729 -22.52 -17.15 -1.01
C SER A 729 -23.58 -17.56 0.03
N ASN A 730 -23.58 -18.83 0.44
CA ASN A 730 -24.65 -19.42 1.25
C ASN A 730 -24.37 -19.30 2.74
N TRP A 731 -23.10 -19.41 3.16
CA TRP A 731 -22.69 -19.45 4.58
C TRP A 731 -21.74 -18.32 4.97
N GLY A 732 -20.86 -17.88 4.06
CA GLY A 732 -19.92 -16.78 4.31
C GLY A 732 -20.62 -15.43 4.40
N ILE A 733 -21.62 -15.20 3.55
CA ILE A 733 -22.46 -13.99 3.57
C ILE A 733 -23.33 -13.94 4.83
N GLU A 734 -23.89 -15.08 5.28
CA GLU A 734 -24.66 -15.18 6.52
C GLU A 734 -23.79 -14.84 7.75
N LEU A 735 -22.59 -15.43 7.85
CA LEU A 735 -21.63 -15.12 8.91
C LEU A 735 -21.22 -13.64 8.89
N LEU A 736 -20.95 -13.06 7.72
CA LEU A 736 -20.62 -11.63 7.61
C LEU A 736 -21.78 -10.73 8.05
N VAL A 737 -23.03 -11.05 7.69
CA VAL A 737 -24.23 -10.33 8.16
C VAL A 737 -24.40 -10.46 9.68
N THR A 738 -23.98 -11.58 10.28
CA THR A 738 -23.93 -11.73 11.75
C THR A 738 -22.89 -10.77 12.35
N GLN A 739 -21.67 -10.74 11.80
CA GLN A 739 -20.57 -9.89 12.29
C GLN A 739 -20.83 -8.37 12.16
N LEU A 740 -21.74 -7.94 11.27
CA LEU A 740 -22.19 -6.54 11.23
C LEU A 740 -22.80 -6.06 12.57
N HIS A 741 -23.31 -6.97 13.38
CA HIS A 741 -23.97 -6.69 14.66
C HIS A 741 -23.06 -6.93 15.88
N ASP A 742 -21.74 -7.10 15.68
CA ASP A 742 -20.78 -7.19 16.79
C ASP A 742 -20.71 -5.86 17.59
N ARG A 743 -20.51 -5.97 18.90
CA ARG A 743 -20.38 -4.83 19.82
C ARG A 743 -19.11 -4.02 19.56
N ASN A 744 -18.07 -4.63 18.99
CA ASN A 744 -16.82 -3.95 18.66
C ASN A 744 -16.89 -3.39 17.23
N LYS A 745 -16.89 -2.05 17.13
CA LYS A 745 -16.93 -1.30 15.86
C LYS A 745 -15.81 -1.69 14.87
N ALA A 746 -14.66 -2.17 15.33
CA ALA A 746 -13.60 -2.65 14.44
C ALA A 746 -13.99 -3.96 13.73
N VAL A 747 -14.78 -4.83 14.37
CA VAL A 747 -15.27 -6.09 13.79
C VAL A 747 -16.36 -5.82 12.77
N SER A 748 -17.34 -4.98 13.09
CA SER A 748 -18.44 -4.67 12.17
C SER A 748 -18.00 -3.82 10.96
N VAL A 749 -17.05 -2.90 11.12
CA VAL A 749 -16.45 -2.17 9.98
C VAL A 749 -15.62 -3.09 9.08
N GLU A 750 -14.89 -4.06 9.65
CA GLU A 750 -14.15 -5.06 8.85
C GLU A 750 -15.09 -6.02 8.11
N ALA A 751 -16.16 -6.49 8.75
CA ALA A 751 -17.17 -7.32 8.10
C ALA A 751 -17.88 -6.58 6.96
N LEU A 752 -18.16 -5.28 7.14
CA LEU A 752 -18.75 -4.40 6.13
C LEU A 752 -17.82 -4.20 4.92
N ASP A 753 -16.51 -4.08 5.16
CA ASP A 753 -15.48 -3.97 4.13
C ASP A 753 -15.35 -5.27 3.30
N ILE A 754 -15.38 -6.43 3.97
CA ILE A 754 -15.39 -7.74 3.31
C ILE A 754 -16.69 -7.96 2.52
N LEU A 755 -17.83 -7.43 2.99
CA LEU A 755 -19.08 -7.46 2.23
C LEU A 755 -19.05 -6.58 0.98
N ASP A 756 -18.41 -5.41 1.02
CA ASP A 756 -18.22 -4.59 -0.19
C ASP A 756 -17.35 -5.32 -1.23
N GLU A 757 -16.25 -5.95 -0.79
CA GLU A 757 -15.41 -6.82 -1.65
C GLU A 757 -16.19 -8.05 -2.17
N ALA A 758 -17.02 -8.68 -1.34
CA ALA A 758 -17.79 -9.86 -1.74
C ALA A 758 -18.87 -9.53 -2.78
N CYS A 759 -19.48 -8.34 -2.71
CA CYS A 759 -20.57 -7.92 -3.59
C CYS A 759 -20.14 -7.52 -5.02
N GLU A 760 -18.85 -7.60 -5.34
CA GLU A 760 -18.36 -7.56 -6.73
C GLU A 760 -18.82 -8.81 -7.52
N ASP A 761 -18.97 -9.97 -6.86
CA ASP A 761 -19.54 -11.17 -7.46
C ASP A 761 -21.08 -11.17 -7.31
N LYS A 762 -21.81 -11.12 -8.42
CA LYS A 762 -23.29 -11.01 -8.47
C LYS A 762 -24.01 -12.08 -7.61
N ALA A 763 -23.47 -13.29 -7.50
CA ALA A 763 -24.05 -14.36 -6.68
C ALA A 763 -24.07 -14.01 -5.17
N ASN A 764 -23.01 -13.39 -4.66
CA ASN A 764 -22.94 -12.93 -3.27
C ASN A 764 -23.93 -11.77 -3.02
N LEU A 765 -24.02 -10.83 -3.97
CA LEU A 765 -24.98 -9.72 -3.87
C LEU A 765 -26.44 -10.23 -3.92
N HIS A 766 -26.74 -11.24 -4.75
CA HIS A 766 -28.04 -11.91 -4.75
C HIS A 766 -28.36 -12.61 -3.42
N ALA A 767 -27.37 -13.19 -2.73
CA ALA A 767 -27.56 -13.77 -1.40
C ALA A 767 -27.80 -12.68 -0.34
N LEU A 768 -27.00 -11.60 -0.35
CA LEU A 768 -27.13 -10.48 0.58
C LEU A 768 -28.50 -9.78 0.46
N ILE A 769 -29.01 -9.61 -0.78
CA ILE A 769 -30.35 -9.06 -1.05
C ILE A 769 -31.47 -9.96 -0.50
N GLN A 770 -31.28 -11.29 -0.44
CA GLN A 770 -32.26 -12.21 0.16
C GLN A 770 -32.32 -12.07 1.68
N MET A 771 -31.18 -11.88 2.34
CA MET A 771 -31.08 -11.73 3.81
C MET A 771 -31.56 -10.37 4.33
N LYS A 772 -31.65 -9.34 3.47
CA LYS A 772 -32.22 -8.00 3.79
C LYS A 772 -31.65 -7.33 5.06
N PRO A 773 -30.32 -7.24 5.24
CA PRO A 773 -29.70 -6.70 6.45
C PRO A 773 -29.96 -5.19 6.69
N ALA A 774 -29.96 -4.77 7.95
CA ALA A 774 -30.24 -3.40 8.38
C ALA A 774 -29.01 -2.47 8.29
N LEU A 775 -28.50 -2.22 7.08
CA LEU A 775 -27.20 -1.54 6.86
C LEU A 775 -27.16 -0.04 7.26
N THR A 776 -28.30 0.64 7.41
CA THR A 776 -28.37 2.11 7.55
C THR A 776 -27.79 2.65 8.85
N HIS A 777 -27.61 1.83 9.89
CA HIS A 777 -27.04 2.26 11.17
C HIS A 777 -25.50 2.28 11.18
N LEU A 778 -24.84 1.75 10.14
CA LEU A 778 -23.39 1.60 10.03
C LEU A 778 -22.69 2.82 9.40
N GLY A 779 -23.38 3.96 9.31
CA GLY A 779 -22.88 5.18 8.68
C GLY A 779 -22.74 5.08 7.16
N ASP A 780 -21.93 5.95 6.56
CA ASP A 780 -21.84 6.12 5.10
C ASP A 780 -21.40 4.84 4.36
N LYS A 781 -20.46 4.05 4.89
CA LYS A 781 -20.09 2.75 4.30
C LYS A 781 -21.30 1.79 4.21
N GLY A 782 -22.18 1.80 5.21
CA GLY A 782 -23.40 0.99 5.23
C GLY A 782 -24.43 1.45 4.19
N VAL A 783 -24.57 2.76 4.01
CA VAL A 783 -25.42 3.34 2.96
C VAL A 783 -24.87 3.00 1.57
N LEU A 784 -23.57 3.15 1.33
CA LEU A 784 -22.94 2.83 0.04
C LEU A 784 -23.09 1.34 -0.33
N LEU A 785 -22.93 0.42 0.63
CA LEU A 785 -23.21 -1.01 0.40
C LEU A 785 -24.69 -1.27 0.08
N LEU A 786 -25.61 -0.59 0.77
CA LEU A 786 -27.04 -0.69 0.48
C LEU A 786 -27.41 -0.15 -0.92
N LEU A 787 -26.70 0.89 -1.41
CA LEU A 787 -26.90 1.41 -2.76
C LEU A 787 -26.53 0.41 -3.85
N ARG A 788 -25.62 -0.55 -3.60
CA ARG A 788 -25.37 -1.66 -4.53
C ARG A 788 -26.63 -2.48 -4.82
N PHE A 789 -27.61 -2.54 -3.91
CA PHE A 789 -28.83 -3.34 -4.11
C PHE A 789 -29.65 -2.83 -5.30
N LEU A 790 -29.58 -1.53 -5.63
CA LEU A 790 -30.28 -0.96 -6.78
C LEU A 790 -29.74 -1.49 -8.11
N SER A 791 -28.48 -1.97 -8.17
CA SER A 791 -27.87 -2.49 -9.41
C SER A 791 -28.50 -3.79 -9.94
N ILE A 792 -29.38 -4.43 -9.16
CA ILE A 792 -30.09 -5.66 -9.52
C ILE A 792 -31.61 -5.41 -9.38
N PRO A 793 -32.45 -5.76 -10.38
CA PRO A 793 -33.89 -5.49 -10.35
C PRO A 793 -34.62 -5.97 -9.09
N LYS A 794 -34.26 -7.15 -8.55
CA LYS A 794 -34.82 -7.72 -7.31
C LYS A 794 -34.45 -6.94 -6.04
N GLY A 795 -33.33 -6.21 -6.05
CA GLY A 795 -32.95 -5.28 -4.97
C GLY A 795 -33.56 -3.89 -5.17
N PHE A 796 -33.66 -3.43 -6.43
CA PHE A 796 -34.35 -2.18 -6.77
C PHE A 796 -35.83 -2.21 -6.37
N SER A 797 -36.59 -3.24 -6.75
CA SER A 797 -38.04 -3.27 -6.48
C SER A 797 -38.30 -3.20 -4.97
N TYR A 798 -37.63 -4.05 -4.20
CA TYR A 798 -37.68 -4.11 -2.74
C TYR A 798 -37.38 -2.76 -2.04
N LEU A 799 -36.48 -1.94 -2.59
CA LEU A 799 -36.18 -0.60 -2.05
C LEU A 799 -37.16 0.48 -2.56
N ASN A 800 -37.65 0.36 -3.80
CA ASN A 800 -38.64 1.29 -4.38
C ASN A 800 -40.03 1.11 -3.75
N GLU A 801 -40.47 -0.13 -3.51
CA GLU A 801 -41.68 -0.50 -2.75
C GLU A 801 -41.70 0.13 -1.36
N ARG A 802 -40.52 0.37 -0.76
CA ARG A 802 -40.33 0.97 0.57
C ARG A 802 -40.13 2.49 0.54
N GLY A 803 -40.27 3.14 -0.62
CA GLY A 803 -40.02 4.58 -0.79
C GLY A 803 -38.56 5.01 -0.53
N TYR A 804 -37.61 4.06 -0.46
CA TYR A 804 -36.21 4.38 -0.16
C TYR A 804 -35.53 5.11 -1.32
N VAL A 805 -35.84 4.73 -2.56
CA VAL A 805 -35.20 5.28 -3.78
C VAL A 805 -35.45 6.77 -3.94
N THR A 806 -36.71 7.23 -3.84
CA THR A 806 -37.07 8.66 -3.94
C THR A 806 -36.41 9.47 -2.81
N LYS A 807 -36.46 8.96 -1.58
CA LYS A 807 -35.81 9.58 -0.42
C LYS A 807 -34.27 9.66 -0.56
N GLN A 808 -33.63 8.74 -1.29
CA GLN A 808 -32.21 8.88 -1.62
C GLN A 808 -31.97 9.88 -2.75
N LEU A 809 -32.76 9.88 -3.83
CA LEU A 809 -32.60 10.83 -4.94
C LEU A 809 -32.57 12.28 -4.46
N GLU A 810 -33.57 12.69 -3.66
CA GLU A 810 -33.61 14.02 -3.03
C GLU A 810 -32.37 14.31 -2.18
N LYS A 811 -31.91 13.33 -1.39
CA LYS A 811 -30.76 13.49 -0.48
C LYS A 811 -29.44 13.63 -1.24
N TRP A 812 -29.29 12.90 -2.33
CA TRP A 812 -28.14 12.99 -3.22
C TRP A 812 -28.10 14.33 -3.96
N GLN A 813 -29.23 14.77 -4.50
CA GLN A 813 -29.37 16.09 -5.10
C GLN A 813 -29.05 17.25 -4.12
N LYS A 814 -29.55 17.19 -2.88
CA LYS A 814 -29.44 18.28 -1.89
C LYS A 814 -28.11 18.32 -1.11
N GLU A 815 -27.45 17.18 -0.89
CA GLU A 815 -26.28 17.08 0.00
C GLU A 815 -25.23 16.06 -0.51
N TYR A 816 -25.65 14.83 -0.83
CA TYR A 816 -24.69 13.72 -0.97
C TYR A 816 -23.84 13.77 -2.25
N ASN A 817 -24.25 14.47 -3.30
CA ASN A 817 -23.41 14.72 -4.47
C ASN A 817 -22.12 15.50 -4.11
N LEU A 818 -22.23 16.53 -3.26
CA LEU A 818 -21.07 17.30 -2.78
C LEU A 818 -20.20 16.47 -1.83
N LYS A 819 -20.85 15.70 -0.93
CA LYS A 819 -20.19 14.81 0.03
C LYS A 819 -19.45 13.63 -0.65
N TYR A 820 -19.90 13.19 -1.82
CA TYR A 820 -19.23 12.14 -2.60
C TYR A 820 -17.87 12.60 -3.12
N VAL A 821 -17.73 13.87 -3.51
CA VAL A 821 -16.44 14.47 -3.89
C VAL A 821 -15.48 14.43 -2.69
N ASP A 822 -15.95 14.88 -1.51
CA ASP A 822 -15.14 14.83 -0.28
C ASP A 822 -14.68 13.41 0.05
N LEU A 823 -15.53 12.40 -0.16
CA LEU A 823 -15.23 10.99 0.10
C LEU A 823 -14.16 10.43 -0.86
N ILE A 824 -14.22 10.76 -2.16
CA ILE A 824 -13.18 10.34 -3.11
C ILE A 824 -11.88 11.09 -2.88
N GLU A 825 -11.93 12.40 -2.63
CA GLU A 825 -10.73 13.19 -2.35
C GLU A 825 -10.08 12.77 -1.03
N GLU A 826 -10.84 12.41 0.00
CA GLU A 826 -10.30 11.80 1.23
C GLU A 826 -9.57 10.48 0.94
N GLN A 827 -10.18 9.57 0.16
CA GLN A 827 -9.57 8.29 -0.19
C GLN A 827 -8.29 8.45 -1.04
N LEU A 828 -8.30 9.34 -2.03
CA LEU A 828 -7.11 9.71 -2.80
C LEU A 828 -6.02 10.29 -1.89
N ASN A 829 -6.38 11.16 -0.96
CA ASN A 829 -5.42 11.77 -0.03
C ASN A 829 -4.79 10.73 0.92
N GLU A 830 -5.56 9.77 1.46
CA GLU A 830 -5.01 8.74 2.37
C GLU A 830 -4.06 7.74 1.68
N ALA A 831 -4.23 7.47 0.38
CA ALA A 831 -3.30 6.61 -0.37
C ALA A 831 -2.11 7.37 -0.98
N LEU A 832 -2.36 8.56 -1.56
CA LEU A 832 -1.35 9.32 -2.28
C LEU A 832 -0.47 10.16 -1.36
N THR A 833 -1.01 10.81 -0.32
CA THR A 833 -0.27 11.76 0.54
C THR A 833 0.13 11.13 1.89
N THR A 834 0.63 11.93 2.83
CA THR A 834 0.83 11.54 4.24
C THR A 834 -0.29 12.02 5.19
N TYR A 835 -1.38 12.57 4.61
CA TYR A 835 -2.65 12.81 5.28
C TYR A 835 -3.20 11.53 5.90
N ARG A 836 -3.94 11.68 7.00
CA ARG A 836 -4.78 10.63 7.60
C ARG A 836 -5.96 11.31 8.28
N LYS A 837 -7.16 10.74 8.14
CA LYS A 837 -8.36 11.16 8.83
C LYS A 837 -8.15 11.13 10.36
N PRO A 838 -8.49 12.19 11.12
CA PRO A 838 -8.53 12.11 12.57
C PRO A 838 -9.65 11.15 13.00
N VAL A 839 -9.33 10.19 13.88
CA VAL A 839 -10.29 9.16 14.33
C VAL A 839 -11.45 9.78 15.12
N ASP A 840 -11.14 10.81 15.92
CA ASP A 840 -12.07 11.72 16.58
C ASP A 840 -11.66 13.15 16.21
N GLY A 841 -12.62 14.01 15.86
CA GLY A 841 -12.39 15.26 15.12
C GLY A 841 -11.46 16.32 15.75
N ASP A 842 -11.14 16.22 17.03
CA ASP A 842 -10.28 17.15 17.77
C ASP A 842 -8.82 16.67 17.99
N ASN A 843 -8.49 15.42 17.63
CA ASN A 843 -7.22 14.81 18.04
C ASN A 843 -6.14 14.80 16.93
N TYR A 844 -4.98 15.42 17.21
CA TYR A 844 -3.78 15.35 16.38
C TYR A 844 -3.32 13.88 16.17
N VAL A 845 -3.39 13.40 14.93
CA VAL A 845 -2.98 12.04 14.57
C VAL A 845 -1.48 11.83 14.85
N ARG A 846 -1.16 11.06 15.90
CA ARG A 846 0.22 10.75 16.33
C ARG A 846 1.08 10.24 15.16
N ARG A 847 2.38 10.55 15.23
CA ARG A 847 3.37 10.09 14.26
C ARG A 847 3.46 8.55 14.31
N SER A 848 3.08 7.86 13.24
CA SER A 848 3.49 6.48 12.98
C SER A 848 4.00 6.35 11.55
N ASN A 849 5.23 5.89 11.39
CA ASN A 849 5.94 5.80 10.10
C ASN A 849 5.50 4.59 9.25
N GLN A 850 4.33 4.04 9.51
CA GLN A 850 3.72 3.01 8.67
C GLN A 850 3.41 3.61 7.29
N ARG A 851 4.27 3.29 6.31
CA ARG A 851 3.99 3.41 4.88
C ARG A 851 2.87 2.39 4.58
N PHE A 852 1.75 2.84 4.04
CA PHE A 852 0.75 1.91 3.50
C PHE A 852 1.28 1.36 2.17
N SER A 853 1.27 0.03 2.03
CA SER A 853 1.43 -0.63 0.74
C SER A 853 0.21 -0.31 -0.12
N LEU A 854 0.39 -0.18 -1.44
CA LEU A 854 -0.65 0.11 -2.45
C LEU A 854 -2.03 -0.46 -2.05
N GLU A 855 -2.92 0.43 -1.59
CA GLU A 855 -4.32 0.09 -1.35
C GLU A 855 -5.10 0.42 -2.62
N THR A 856 -5.84 -0.56 -3.14
CA THR A 856 -6.58 -0.44 -4.41
C THR A 856 -7.73 0.55 -4.26
N LEU A 857 -7.59 1.77 -4.80
CA LEU A 857 -8.56 2.86 -4.73
C LEU A 857 -9.72 2.65 -5.70
N SER A 858 -10.48 1.60 -5.40
CA SER A 858 -11.64 1.17 -6.15
C SER A 858 -12.80 2.16 -5.98
N CYS A 859 -13.14 2.89 -7.05
CA CYS A 859 -14.11 3.98 -7.05
C CYS A 859 -15.41 3.65 -6.27
N THR A 860 -15.90 4.57 -5.44
CA THR A 860 -17.07 4.37 -4.57
C THR A 860 -18.38 4.43 -5.36
N HIS A 861 -19.34 3.59 -4.99
CA HIS A 861 -20.61 3.45 -5.72
C HIS A 861 -21.54 4.64 -5.46
N GLN A 862 -21.84 5.42 -6.51
CA GLN A 862 -23.02 6.30 -6.51
C GLN A 862 -24.33 5.49 -6.68
N LEU A 863 -25.46 6.18 -6.58
CA LEU A 863 -26.78 5.66 -6.99
C LEU A 863 -26.72 5.10 -8.43
N PRO A 864 -26.95 3.79 -8.64
CA PRO A 864 -27.02 3.22 -9.98
C PRO A 864 -28.27 3.71 -10.71
N VAL A 865 -28.10 4.52 -11.76
CA VAL A 865 -29.21 4.85 -12.66
C VAL A 865 -29.73 3.56 -13.27
N THR A 866 -30.99 3.26 -12.99
CA THR A 866 -31.66 2.02 -13.39
C THR A 866 -32.96 2.36 -14.11
N LYS A 867 -33.39 1.47 -15.02
CA LYS A 867 -34.46 1.64 -16.03
C LYS A 867 -35.82 2.18 -15.53
N THR A 868 -36.01 2.31 -14.23
CA THR A 868 -37.32 2.35 -13.56
C THR A 868 -37.64 3.69 -12.89
N LYS A 869 -36.63 4.53 -12.59
CA LYS A 869 -36.80 5.95 -12.24
C LYS A 869 -35.58 6.74 -12.71
N TYR A 870 -35.79 7.62 -13.68
CA TYR A 870 -34.85 8.70 -13.99
C TYR A 870 -34.80 9.69 -12.81
N PRO A 871 -33.72 10.47 -12.64
CA PRO A 871 -33.86 11.77 -11.99
C PRO A 871 -34.88 12.61 -12.77
N ASP A 872 -35.62 13.49 -12.08
CA ASP A 872 -36.51 14.43 -12.77
C ASP A 872 -35.71 15.26 -13.79
N GLY A 873 -36.23 15.46 -15.00
CA GLY A 873 -35.45 15.96 -16.15
C GLY A 873 -34.67 17.24 -15.84
N ASP A 874 -35.32 18.20 -15.19
CA ASP A 874 -34.75 19.47 -14.73
C ASP A 874 -33.48 19.29 -13.89
N ALA A 875 -33.41 18.25 -13.05
CA ALA A 875 -32.27 17.97 -12.18
C ALA A 875 -31.07 17.42 -12.97
N PHE A 876 -31.30 16.65 -14.04
CA PHE A 876 -30.25 16.19 -14.95
C PHE A 876 -29.75 17.34 -15.84
N LEU A 877 -30.67 18.15 -16.39
CA LEU A 877 -30.34 19.34 -17.16
C LEU A 877 -29.55 20.37 -16.35
N HIS A 878 -29.87 20.56 -15.06
CA HIS A 878 -29.08 21.41 -14.16
C HIS A 878 -27.62 20.92 -14.01
N ILE A 879 -27.39 19.60 -13.95
CA ILE A 879 -26.03 19.03 -13.87
C ILE A 879 -25.24 19.33 -15.15
N ILE A 880 -25.86 19.17 -16.32
CA ILE A 880 -25.25 19.50 -17.62
C ILE A 880 -24.97 21.00 -17.73
N TYR A 881 -25.93 21.86 -17.35
CA TYR A 881 -25.76 23.31 -17.33
C TYR A 881 -24.59 23.74 -16.42
N THR A 882 -24.40 23.06 -15.27
CA THR A 882 -23.26 23.32 -14.36
C THR A 882 -21.91 23.04 -15.02
N VAL A 883 -21.84 22.07 -15.94
CA VAL A 883 -20.63 21.73 -16.71
C VAL A 883 -20.40 22.70 -17.87
N ARG A 884 -21.48 23.14 -18.55
CA ARG A 884 -21.42 24.10 -19.66
C ARG A 884 -21.14 25.54 -19.22
N CYS A 885 -21.61 25.92 -18.04
CA CYS A 885 -21.45 27.25 -17.46
C CYS A 885 -20.73 27.18 -16.09
N PRO A 886 -19.44 26.79 -16.06
CA PRO A 886 -18.71 26.54 -14.82
C PRO A 886 -18.36 27.82 -14.06
N VAL A 887 -18.76 27.91 -12.80
CA VAL A 887 -18.39 29.03 -11.90
C VAL A 887 -17.04 28.73 -11.23
N LEU A 888 -15.96 29.25 -11.81
CA LEU A 888 -14.59 28.96 -11.37
C LEU A 888 -14.06 29.90 -10.28
N ASP A 889 -14.58 31.14 -10.16
CA ASP A 889 -14.06 32.18 -9.25
C ASP A 889 -14.06 31.81 -7.75
N LYS A 890 -14.85 30.80 -7.36
CA LYS A 890 -15.11 30.43 -5.97
C LYS A 890 -14.94 28.93 -5.78
N TRP A 891 -14.32 28.56 -4.67
CA TRP A 891 -14.13 27.16 -4.27
C TRP A 891 -15.43 26.36 -4.17
N ASP A 892 -16.54 26.99 -3.78
CA ASP A 892 -17.87 26.36 -3.77
C ASP A 892 -18.36 26.00 -5.18
N GLY A 893 -18.15 26.87 -6.16
CA GLY A 893 -18.48 26.63 -7.58
C GLY A 893 -17.60 25.54 -8.19
N ILE A 894 -16.30 25.56 -7.89
CA ILE A 894 -15.35 24.48 -8.23
C ILE A 894 -15.83 23.13 -7.63
N LYS A 895 -16.32 23.12 -6.38
CA LYS A 895 -16.83 21.90 -5.73
C LYS A 895 -18.16 21.42 -6.33
N GLN A 896 -19.05 22.33 -6.69
CA GLN A 896 -20.29 22.01 -7.42
C GLN A 896 -19.98 21.41 -8.80
N LEU A 897 -19.03 21.99 -9.55
CA LEU A 897 -18.59 21.45 -10.84
C LEU A 897 -17.96 20.06 -10.70
N LYS A 898 -17.09 19.84 -9.71
CA LYS A 898 -16.54 18.49 -9.41
C LYS A 898 -17.66 17.48 -9.11
N ALA A 899 -18.68 17.86 -8.35
CA ALA A 899 -19.82 16.99 -8.05
C ALA A 899 -20.65 16.67 -9.30
N ALA A 900 -20.85 17.64 -10.20
CA ALA A 900 -21.51 17.44 -11.48
C ALA A 900 -20.71 16.50 -12.39
N LEU A 901 -19.40 16.72 -12.54
CA LEU A 901 -18.50 15.87 -13.33
C LEU A 901 -18.48 14.41 -12.82
N TRP A 902 -18.35 14.21 -11.50
CA TRP A 902 -18.40 12.87 -10.90
C TRP A 902 -19.75 12.18 -11.08
N ALA A 903 -20.86 12.93 -11.07
CA ALA A 903 -22.20 12.40 -11.34
C ALA A 903 -22.34 11.95 -12.81
N LEU A 904 -22.00 12.80 -13.78
CA LEU A 904 -22.05 12.44 -15.21
C LEU A 904 -21.12 11.24 -15.52
N GLY A 905 -19.92 11.20 -14.94
CA GLY A 905 -19.01 10.07 -15.07
C GLY A 905 -19.60 8.75 -14.56
N ASN A 906 -20.26 8.76 -13.40
CA ASN A 906 -20.94 7.58 -12.86
C ASN A 906 -22.13 7.14 -13.73
N ILE A 907 -22.90 8.09 -14.28
CA ILE A 907 -23.99 7.81 -15.24
C ILE A 907 -23.41 7.11 -16.49
N GLY A 908 -22.31 7.62 -17.02
CA GLY A 908 -21.61 7.07 -18.20
C GLY A 908 -20.96 5.69 -18.02
N THR A 909 -21.01 5.08 -16.83
CA THR A 909 -20.46 3.73 -16.59
C THR A 909 -21.23 2.59 -17.28
N SER A 910 -22.32 2.89 -17.98
CA SER A 910 -23.17 1.91 -18.67
C SER A 910 -23.74 2.48 -19.97
N ASN A 911 -23.95 1.63 -20.97
CA ASN A 911 -24.50 2.01 -22.27
C ASN A 911 -25.81 2.81 -22.17
N TRP A 912 -26.71 2.46 -21.23
CA TRP A 912 -27.96 3.19 -21.00
C TRP A 912 -27.74 4.64 -20.58
N GLY A 913 -26.74 4.89 -19.74
CA GLY A 913 -26.35 6.26 -19.34
C GLY A 913 -25.54 6.98 -20.41
N LEU A 914 -24.74 6.27 -21.21
CA LEU A 914 -24.04 6.85 -22.36
C LEU A 914 -25.01 7.38 -23.42
N ASN A 915 -26.07 6.64 -23.75
CA ASN A 915 -27.09 7.11 -24.70
C ASN A 915 -27.68 8.47 -24.25
N LEU A 916 -28.05 8.60 -22.97
CA LEU A 916 -28.55 9.84 -22.38
C LEU A 916 -27.51 10.99 -22.41
N LEU A 917 -26.22 10.68 -22.20
CA LEU A 917 -25.13 11.66 -22.30
C LEU A 917 -24.80 12.05 -23.76
N GLN A 918 -25.17 11.21 -24.73
CA GLN A 918 -25.06 11.47 -26.16
C GLN A 918 -26.25 12.29 -26.69
N GLU A 919 -27.47 12.03 -26.21
CA GLU A 919 -28.68 12.83 -26.51
C GLU A 919 -28.46 14.30 -26.18
N GLU A 920 -27.87 14.58 -25.01
CA GLU A 920 -27.48 15.93 -24.57
C GLU A 920 -26.09 16.39 -25.06
N ASN A 921 -25.33 15.53 -25.73
CA ASN A 921 -23.98 15.77 -26.26
C ASN A 921 -23.01 16.46 -25.26
N VAL A 922 -22.91 15.98 -24.03
CA VAL A 922 -22.08 16.60 -22.96
C VAL A 922 -20.64 16.04 -22.89
N ILE A 923 -20.36 14.93 -23.58
CA ILE A 923 -19.02 14.31 -23.57
C ILE A 923 -17.94 15.24 -24.16
N PRO A 924 -18.15 15.98 -25.27
CA PRO A 924 -17.19 16.94 -25.79
C PRO A 924 -16.89 18.09 -24.80
N ASP A 925 -17.90 18.56 -24.06
CA ASP A 925 -17.74 19.61 -23.04
C ASP A 925 -16.76 19.17 -21.93
N ILE A 926 -16.84 17.90 -21.51
CA ILE A 926 -15.93 17.31 -20.52
C ILE A 926 -14.51 17.16 -21.09
N VAL A 927 -14.37 16.82 -22.38
CA VAL A 927 -13.06 16.73 -23.06
C VAL A 927 -12.40 18.11 -23.19
N ALA A 928 -13.15 19.15 -23.54
CA ALA A 928 -12.66 20.53 -23.54
C ALA A 928 -12.22 20.98 -22.15
N LEU A 929 -13.01 20.69 -21.10
CA LEU A 929 -12.61 20.95 -19.71
C LEU A 929 -11.37 20.17 -19.26
N ALA A 930 -11.09 18.99 -19.83
CA ALA A 930 -9.86 18.25 -19.53
C ALA A 930 -8.60 18.94 -20.11
N HIS A 931 -8.71 19.53 -21.31
CA HIS A 931 -7.58 20.18 -22.00
C HIS A 931 -7.39 21.65 -21.65
N ASP A 932 -8.48 22.42 -21.48
CA ASP A 932 -8.42 23.89 -21.49
C ASP A 932 -8.70 24.53 -20.12
N CYS A 933 -9.50 23.92 -19.25
CA CYS A 933 -9.94 24.50 -17.97
C CYS A 933 -8.77 25.10 -17.16
N GLU A 934 -8.87 26.37 -16.77
CA GLU A 934 -7.74 27.09 -16.15
C GLU A 934 -7.33 26.54 -14.77
N VAL A 935 -8.27 25.88 -14.07
CA VAL A 935 -8.07 25.29 -12.74
C VAL A 935 -7.60 23.84 -12.85
N LEU A 936 -6.36 23.58 -12.43
CA LEU A 936 -5.64 22.34 -12.73
C LEU A 936 -6.24 21.08 -12.07
N SER A 937 -6.82 21.21 -10.87
CA SER A 937 -7.52 20.12 -10.19
C SER A 937 -8.85 19.71 -10.83
N ILE A 938 -9.46 20.58 -11.67
CA ILE A 938 -10.63 20.21 -12.48
C ILE A 938 -10.20 19.38 -13.69
N ARG A 939 -9.11 19.72 -14.39
CA ARG A 939 -8.55 18.89 -15.48
C ARG A 939 -8.30 17.44 -15.02
N GLY A 940 -7.67 17.28 -13.86
CA GLY A 940 -7.46 15.96 -13.24
C GLY A 940 -8.74 15.22 -12.85
N THR A 941 -9.78 15.95 -12.45
CA THR A 941 -11.11 15.38 -12.20
C THR A 941 -11.76 14.91 -13.50
N CYS A 942 -11.69 15.70 -14.57
CA CYS A 942 -12.16 15.31 -15.90
C CYS A 942 -11.44 14.04 -16.40
N LEU A 943 -10.12 13.93 -16.20
CA LEU A 943 -9.37 12.73 -16.59
C LEU A 943 -9.88 11.45 -15.88
N TYR A 944 -10.14 11.49 -14.57
CA TYR A 944 -10.76 10.37 -13.86
C TYR A 944 -12.20 10.08 -14.34
N VAL A 945 -12.95 11.10 -14.72
CA VAL A 945 -14.33 10.98 -15.24
C VAL A 945 -14.35 10.37 -16.65
N LEU A 946 -13.42 10.75 -17.54
CA LEU A 946 -13.25 10.14 -18.86
C LEU A 946 -12.76 8.68 -18.72
N GLY A 947 -11.87 8.39 -17.76
CA GLY A 947 -11.47 7.03 -17.36
C GLY A 947 -12.58 6.19 -16.71
N LEU A 948 -13.68 6.81 -16.28
CA LEU A 948 -14.87 6.14 -15.74
C LEU A 948 -15.90 5.86 -16.85
N ILE A 949 -15.99 6.75 -17.84
CA ILE A 949 -16.76 6.61 -19.10
C ILE A 949 -16.20 5.49 -19.99
N SER A 950 -14.86 5.32 -20.03
CA SER A 950 -14.16 4.26 -20.78
C SER A 950 -14.33 2.84 -20.21
N LYS A 951 -15.32 2.61 -19.35
CA LYS A 951 -15.65 1.29 -18.79
C LYS A 951 -16.41 0.38 -19.78
N THR A 952 -16.88 0.90 -20.92
CA THR A 952 -17.67 0.16 -21.92
C THR A 952 -17.07 0.29 -23.32
N LYS A 953 -17.31 -0.69 -24.21
CA LYS A 953 -16.82 -0.66 -25.61
C LYS A 953 -17.27 0.63 -26.33
N GLN A 954 -18.56 0.97 -26.21
CA GLN A 954 -19.17 2.21 -26.71
C GLN A 954 -18.49 3.47 -26.16
N GLY A 955 -18.26 3.56 -24.84
CA GLY A 955 -17.58 4.70 -24.22
C GLY A 955 -16.16 4.89 -24.76
N CYS A 956 -15.40 3.80 -24.93
CA CYS A 956 -14.06 3.85 -25.52
C CYS A 956 -14.05 4.19 -27.02
N GLU A 957 -15.10 3.86 -27.77
CA GLU A 957 -15.25 4.30 -29.16
C GLU A 957 -15.53 5.80 -29.26
N LEU A 958 -16.45 6.33 -28.45
CA LEU A 958 -16.76 7.76 -28.40
C LEU A 958 -15.53 8.59 -28.02
N LEU A 959 -14.76 8.15 -27.02
CA LEU A 959 -13.51 8.82 -26.63
C LEU A 959 -12.46 8.79 -27.74
N LYS A 960 -12.36 7.69 -28.51
CA LYS A 960 -11.41 7.57 -29.63
C LYS A 960 -11.72 8.53 -30.79
N LEU A 961 -13.00 8.89 -31.01
CA LEU A 961 -13.39 9.95 -31.96
C LEU A 961 -12.86 11.33 -31.53
N HIS A 962 -12.69 11.57 -30.24
CA HIS A 962 -12.09 12.79 -29.68
C HIS A 962 -10.58 12.66 -29.44
N GLY A 963 -9.92 11.63 -29.99
CA GLY A 963 -8.47 11.40 -29.87
C GLY A 963 -8.00 10.77 -28.55
N TRP A 964 -8.91 10.48 -27.61
CA TRP A 964 -8.57 9.83 -26.34
C TRP A 964 -8.55 8.31 -26.50
N ASP A 965 -7.46 7.66 -26.05
CA ASP A 965 -7.33 6.21 -26.09
C ASP A 965 -7.59 5.56 -24.73
N ALA A 966 -7.97 4.28 -24.72
CA ALA A 966 -8.45 3.60 -23.52
C ALA A 966 -8.05 2.12 -23.47
N VAL A 967 -7.85 1.62 -22.26
CA VAL A 967 -7.62 0.19 -22.00
C VAL A 967 -8.88 -0.60 -22.38
N ARG A 968 -8.72 -1.61 -23.26
CA ARG A 968 -9.83 -2.44 -23.77
C ARG A 968 -9.99 -3.77 -23.00
N HIS A 969 -9.10 -4.08 -22.07
CA HIS A 969 -9.06 -5.37 -21.34
C HIS A 969 -9.53 -5.29 -19.87
N ASN A 970 -9.83 -6.46 -19.28
CA ASN A 970 -10.34 -6.59 -17.91
C ASN A 970 -9.30 -7.27 -17.00
N ARG A 971 -9.23 -6.93 -15.71
CA ARG A 971 -8.29 -7.50 -14.72
C ARG A 971 -8.48 -9.00 -14.38
N ARG A 972 -9.09 -9.81 -15.25
CA ARG A 972 -9.31 -11.25 -15.07
C ARG A 972 -8.10 -12.09 -15.47
N GLU A 973 -7.34 -11.63 -16.44
CA GLU A 973 -6.17 -12.31 -17.01
C GLU A 973 -5.01 -11.30 -16.97
N LEU A 974 -3.77 -11.76 -16.93
CA LEU A 974 -2.59 -10.87 -16.89
C LEU A 974 -2.01 -10.63 -18.30
N TRP A 975 -2.40 -11.45 -19.27
CA TRP A 975 -1.88 -11.44 -20.64
C TRP A 975 -3.07 -11.72 -21.57
N HIS A 976 -3.57 -10.68 -22.24
CA HIS A 976 -4.67 -10.81 -23.19
C HIS A 976 -4.17 -10.91 -24.62
N VAL A 977 -4.95 -11.55 -25.48
CA VAL A 977 -4.78 -11.43 -26.93
C VAL A 977 -5.37 -10.08 -27.37
N VAL A 978 -4.64 -9.34 -28.20
CA VAL A 978 -5.13 -8.08 -28.79
C VAL A 978 -6.25 -8.43 -29.79
N PRO A 979 -7.43 -7.79 -29.74
CA PRO A 979 -8.46 -8.03 -30.74
C PRO A 979 -8.04 -7.50 -32.11
N ASP A 980 -8.26 -8.27 -33.18
CA ASP A 980 -7.90 -7.93 -34.56
C ASP A 980 -8.42 -6.53 -35.00
N GLU A 981 -9.60 -6.14 -34.49
CA GLU A 981 -10.18 -4.79 -34.64
C GLU A 981 -9.20 -3.67 -34.27
N VAL A 982 -8.37 -3.87 -33.23
CA VAL A 982 -7.43 -2.86 -32.72
C VAL A 982 -6.19 -2.78 -33.61
N GLU A 983 -5.70 -3.92 -34.12
CA GLU A 983 -4.52 -3.95 -35.00
C GLU A 983 -4.81 -3.35 -36.37
N GLN A 984 -5.96 -3.67 -36.97
CA GLN A 984 -6.39 -3.10 -38.26
C GLN A 984 -6.56 -1.58 -38.18
N ASN A 985 -7.17 -1.06 -37.11
CA ASN A 985 -7.30 0.38 -36.89
C ASN A 985 -5.94 1.08 -36.67
N LEU A 986 -4.98 0.44 -35.99
CA LEU A 986 -3.64 1.00 -35.83
C LEU A 986 -2.88 1.09 -37.17
N GLN A 987 -3.01 0.09 -38.03
CA GLN A 987 -2.42 0.11 -39.38
C GLN A 987 -3.01 1.24 -40.24
N GLN A 988 -4.32 1.49 -40.14
CA GLN A 988 -4.96 2.62 -40.83
C GLN A 988 -4.53 3.99 -40.26
N GLN A 989 -4.40 4.13 -38.93
CA GLN A 989 -3.94 5.39 -38.32
C GLN A 989 -2.48 5.72 -38.71
N GLN A 990 -1.60 4.71 -38.83
CA GLN A 990 -0.23 4.91 -39.30
C GLN A 990 -0.14 5.34 -40.77
N GLN A 991 -1.10 4.95 -41.62
CA GLN A 991 -1.16 5.38 -43.03
C GLN A 991 -1.66 6.82 -43.20
N GLN A 992 -2.39 7.38 -42.22
CA GLN A 992 -2.97 8.73 -42.31
C GLN A 992 -2.07 9.84 -41.72
N GLN A 993 -1.01 9.50 -40.97
CA GLN A 993 -0.18 10.48 -40.24
C GLN A 993 1.17 10.82 -40.90
N GLN A 994 1.40 10.45 -42.17
CA GLN A 994 2.62 10.82 -42.90
C GLN A 994 2.43 12.07 -43.79
N PRO A 995 3.12 13.19 -43.52
CA PRO A 995 3.54 14.11 -44.57
C PRO A 995 4.51 13.39 -45.51
N LEU A 996 4.49 13.67 -46.82
CA LEU A 996 5.40 13.02 -47.77
C LEU A 996 6.86 13.42 -47.50
N ILE A 997 7.61 12.51 -46.89
CA ILE A 997 9.08 12.51 -46.91
C ILE A 997 9.53 11.27 -47.68
N GLN A 998 9.83 11.45 -48.96
CA GLN A 998 10.44 10.41 -49.79
C GLN A 998 11.90 10.18 -49.33
N LEU A 999 12.11 9.20 -48.46
CA LEU A 999 13.46 8.69 -48.19
C LEU A 999 13.85 7.70 -49.30
N SER A 1000 14.82 8.10 -50.11
CA SER A 1000 15.31 7.37 -51.27
C SER A 1000 15.92 6.02 -50.91
N SER A 1001 15.41 4.94 -51.51
CA SER A 1001 16.03 3.62 -51.47
C SER A 1001 17.25 3.56 -52.38
N ALA A 1002 18.45 3.50 -51.78
CA ALA A 1002 19.69 3.16 -52.48
C ALA A 1002 19.98 1.65 -52.34
N PRO A 1003 20.26 0.92 -53.44
CA PRO A 1003 20.42 -0.54 -53.39
C PRO A 1003 21.82 -0.98 -52.96
N SER A 1004 21.90 -1.95 -52.05
CA SER A 1004 23.15 -2.57 -51.61
C SER A 1004 23.55 -3.76 -52.48
N THR A 1005 24.05 -3.49 -53.69
CA THR A 1005 24.74 -4.50 -54.51
C THR A 1005 26.20 -4.63 -54.09
N LEU A 1006 26.64 -5.81 -53.64
CA LEU A 1006 28.01 -6.30 -53.86
C LEU A 1006 28.09 -7.81 -53.58
N SER A 1007 28.30 -8.59 -54.65
CA SER A 1007 28.71 -9.98 -54.58
C SER A 1007 30.23 -10.06 -54.78
N LEU A 1008 30.89 -11.11 -54.27
CA LEU A 1008 31.78 -11.97 -55.07
C LEU A 1008 32.31 -13.18 -54.29
N ASN A 1009 32.73 -14.19 -55.05
CA ASN A 1009 32.99 -15.56 -54.60
C ASN A 1009 34.45 -15.80 -54.18
N SER A 1010 34.70 -16.93 -53.52
CA SER A 1010 35.93 -17.71 -53.72
C SER A 1010 35.60 -19.22 -53.72
N GLU A 1011 36.21 -19.98 -54.63
CA GLU A 1011 35.86 -21.38 -54.92
C GLU A 1011 36.96 -22.37 -54.50
N SER A 1012 36.57 -23.60 -54.16
CA SER A 1012 37.33 -24.85 -54.40
C SER A 1012 36.62 -26.06 -53.74
N THR A 1013 36.59 -27.29 -54.28
CA THR A 1013 36.85 -27.78 -55.66
C THR A 1013 36.25 -29.20 -55.80
N SER A 1014 35.61 -29.51 -56.95
CA SER A 1014 35.37 -30.88 -57.48
C SER A 1014 34.33 -31.77 -56.73
N SER A 1015 33.62 -32.73 -57.35
CA SER A 1015 33.62 -33.21 -58.75
C SER A 1015 32.26 -33.78 -59.24
N ARG A 1016 31.94 -33.51 -60.52
CA ARG A 1016 31.15 -34.29 -61.52
C ARG A 1016 30.14 -35.36 -61.06
N HIS A 1017 28.87 -35.20 -61.48
CA HIS A 1017 28.26 -36.02 -62.57
C HIS A 1017 26.97 -35.39 -63.14
N ASN A 1018 26.55 -35.86 -64.31
CA ASN A 1018 25.35 -35.44 -65.08
C ASN A 1018 24.08 -36.20 -64.57
N SER A 1019 22.83 -35.96 -65.00
CA SER A 1019 22.32 -35.36 -66.25
C SER A 1019 20.90 -34.77 -66.14
N GLU A 1020 20.60 -33.81 -67.03
CA GLU A 1020 19.38 -33.67 -67.86
C GLU A 1020 18.00 -34.08 -67.27
N SER A 1021 17.09 -33.12 -67.00
CA SER A 1021 15.99 -32.70 -67.92
C SER A 1021 14.61 -33.29 -67.49
N ASP A 1022 13.43 -32.74 -67.81
CA ASP A 1022 13.09 -31.51 -68.54
C ASP A 1022 11.82 -30.83 -67.94
N SER A 1023 11.29 -29.85 -68.65
CA SER A 1023 10.31 -28.82 -68.27
C SER A 1023 8.84 -29.18 -68.58
N THR A 1024 7.89 -28.47 -67.95
CA THR A 1024 6.79 -27.72 -68.62
C THR A 1024 5.88 -26.96 -67.63
N GLN A 1025 5.13 -25.97 -68.12
CA GLN A 1025 4.09 -25.19 -67.41
C GLN A 1025 2.72 -25.32 -68.16
N PRO A 1026 1.70 -24.44 -68.00
CA PRO A 1026 0.68 -24.45 -66.94
C PRO A 1026 -0.77 -24.41 -67.53
N SER A 1027 -1.70 -23.71 -66.85
CA SER A 1027 -3.07 -23.31 -67.29
C SER A 1027 -4.20 -24.37 -67.12
N MET A 1028 -5.49 -24.05 -66.95
CA MET A 1028 -6.17 -22.76 -66.72
C MET A 1028 -7.54 -22.92 -65.99
N TYR A 1029 -8.28 -21.81 -65.81
CA TYR A 1029 -9.61 -21.66 -65.18
C TYR A 1029 -10.77 -22.49 -65.79
N ILE A 1030 -11.89 -22.63 -65.04
CA ILE A 1030 -13.26 -22.18 -65.42
C ILE A 1030 -14.20 -22.16 -64.18
N LEU A 1031 -15.40 -21.58 -64.31
CA LEU A 1031 -16.35 -21.16 -63.27
C LEU A 1031 -17.74 -21.86 -63.40
N ASP A 1032 -18.75 -21.30 -62.68
CA ASP A 1032 -20.22 -21.45 -62.83
C ASP A 1032 -20.91 -22.68 -62.18
N ASP A 1033 -22.21 -22.65 -61.79
CA ASP A 1033 -23.03 -21.65 -61.04
C ASP A 1033 -24.33 -22.35 -60.52
N ASP A 1034 -25.25 -21.59 -59.92
CA ASP A 1034 -26.72 -21.77 -59.84
C ASP A 1034 -27.43 -22.60 -58.72
N LYS A 1035 -27.92 -21.82 -57.73
CA LYS A 1035 -29.35 -21.53 -57.41
C LYS A 1035 -30.28 -22.47 -56.58
N ILE A 1036 -31.12 -21.76 -55.79
CA ILE A 1036 -32.57 -21.95 -55.47
C ILE A 1036 -33.02 -22.52 -54.08
N GLU A 1037 -33.68 -21.60 -53.33
CA GLU A 1037 -34.83 -21.71 -52.39
C GLU A 1037 -34.77 -22.43 -51.02
N SER A 1038 -35.75 -22.06 -50.17
CA SER A 1038 -35.99 -22.44 -48.76
C SER A 1038 -37.52 -22.46 -48.51
N PRO A 1039 -38.07 -23.03 -47.39
CA PRO A 1039 -38.04 -22.31 -46.10
C PRO A 1039 -38.11 -23.16 -44.79
N GLU A 1040 -37.81 -22.48 -43.66
CA GLU A 1040 -38.39 -22.57 -42.30
C GLU A 1040 -38.28 -23.82 -41.35
N LEU A 1041 -38.31 -23.45 -40.05
CA LEU A 1041 -38.61 -24.19 -38.79
C LEU A 1041 -37.55 -25.02 -38.00
N SER A 1042 -37.19 -24.42 -36.84
CA SER A 1042 -37.13 -25.01 -35.48
C SER A 1042 -35.89 -25.75 -34.90
N GLU A 1043 -35.64 -25.39 -33.62
CA GLU A 1043 -34.92 -26.07 -32.50
C GLU A 1043 -33.39 -26.34 -32.50
N ASP A 1044 -32.69 -25.52 -31.71
CA ASP A 1044 -31.69 -25.86 -30.67
C ASP A 1044 -30.78 -27.10 -30.81
N GLN A 1045 -29.52 -26.86 -31.22
CA GLN A 1045 -28.35 -27.44 -30.52
C GLN A 1045 -27.00 -26.74 -30.86
N PRO A 1046 -26.07 -26.59 -29.89
CA PRO A 1046 -24.78 -25.94 -30.13
C PRO A 1046 -23.74 -26.87 -30.77
N LEU A 1047 -23.37 -26.59 -32.02
CA LEU A 1047 -22.35 -27.34 -32.77
C LEU A 1047 -20.91 -27.03 -32.30
N TYR A 1048 -20.35 -27.90 -31.45
CA TYR A 1048 -18.91 -27.93 -31.19
C TYR A 1048 -18.14 -28.47 -32.41
N PHE A 1049 -17.60 -27.58 -33.25
CA PHE A 1049 -16.72 -27.98 -34.33
C PHE A 1049 -15.39 -28.54 -33.79
N ARG A 1050 -15.10 -29.80 -34.13
CA ARG A 1050 -13.92 -30.55 -33.72
C ARG A 1050 -13.03 -30.80 -34.94
N PRO A 1051 -11.84 -30.18 -35.06
CA PRO A 1051 -10.90 -30.47 -36.14
C PRO A 1051 -10.55 -31.96 -36.21
N LYS A 1052 -10.52 -32.51 -37.43
CA LYS A 1052 -10.27 -33.94 -37.67
C LYS A 1052 -8.81 -34.30 -37.41
N LEU A 1053 -8.59 -35.47 -36.81
CA LEU A 1053 -7.27 -36.08 -36.73
C LEU A 1053 -6.90 -36.67 -38.10
N LEU A 1054 -5.76 -36.26 -38.66
CA LEU A 1054 -5.08 -36.99 -39.73
C LEU A 1054 -3.79 -37.62 -39.18
N LYS A 1055 -3.39 -38.74 -39.78
CA LYS A 1055 -2.56 -39.75 -39.12
C LYS A 1055 -1.40 -40.21 -40.01
N ASP A 1056 -0.27 -40.48 -39.37
CA ASP A 1056 0.90 -41.25 -39.82
C ASP A 1056 1.52 -40.97 -41.21
N ARG A 1057 2.82 -40.65 -41.19
CA ARG A 1057 3.82 -41.51 -41.85
C ARG A 1057 5.17 -41.39 -41.14
N SER A 1058 5.71 -42.53 -40.71
CA SER A 1058 7.09 -42.70 -40.25
C SER A 1058 8.01 -43.05 -41.43
N PRO A 1059 9.33 -43.21 -41.21
CA PRO A 1059 9.79 -44.58 -40.99
C PRO A 1059 10.93 -44.75 -39.95
N PHE A 1060 11.05 -45.96 -39.41
CA PHE A 1060 12.30 -46.52 -38.84
C PHE A 1060 13.19 -47.01 -40.03
N THR A 1061 14.48 -47.41 -39.95
CA THR A 1061 15.11 -48.40 -39.05
C THR A 1061 16.66 -48.42 -39.10
N ILE A 1062 17.28 -48.53 -37.92
CA ILE A 1062 18.26 -49.57 -37.46
C ILE A 1062 19.58 -49.84 -38.24
N LEU A 1063 20.74 -49.66 -37.55
CA LEU A 1063 21.83 -50.63 -37.22
C LEU A 1063 23.02 -49.82 -36.60
N ALA A 1064 23.42 -49.99 -35.33
CA ALA A 1064 24.32 -51.03 -34.75
C ALA A 1064 25.84 -50.80 -35.07
N SER A 1065 26.84 -51.05 -34.20
CA SER A 1065 26.89 -51.84 -32.94
C SER A 1065 28.06 -51.51 -31.97
N SER A 1066 27.79 -51.60 -30.66
CA SER A 1066 28.64 -52.18 -29.56
C SER A 1066 30.11 -51.76 -29.26
N ARG A 1067 30.38 -51.44 -27.98
CA ARG A 1067 31.43 -51.97 -27.05
C ARG A 1067 31.39 -51.15 -25.73
N LEU A 1068 30.86 -51.64 -24.60
CA LEU A 1068 31.40 -52.58 -23.59
C LEU A 1068 32.25 -51.95 -22.43
N VAL A 1069 32.14 -52.55 -21.24
CA VAL A 1069 32.97 -52.42 -20.00
C VAL A 1069 32.54 -51.45 -18.86
N ARG A 1070 31.58 -51.93 -18.04
CA ARG A 1070 31.73 -52.33 -16.60
C ARG A 1070 32.17 -51.33 -15.49
N ASN A 1071 31.33 -51.21 -14.45
CA ASN A 1071 31.65 -50.64 -13.11
C ASN A 1071 32.70 -51.45 -12.32
N ARG A 1072 33.48 -50.78 -11.42
CA ARG A 1072 33.77 -51.28 -10.05
C ARG A 1072 34.46 -50.26 -9.11
N PHE A 1073 34.38 -50.55 -7.81
CA PHE A 1073 35.02 -49.85 -6.68
C PHE A 1073 36.50 -50.25 -6.47
N LEU A 1074 37.25 -49.45 -5.70
CA LEU A 1074 38.06 -49.78 -4.48
C LEU A 1074 38.89 -48.51 -4.11
N ILE A 1075 38.87 -47.97 -2.88
CA ILE A 1075 39.56 -48.38 -1.63
C ILE A 1075 41.08 -48.54 -1.74
N SER A 1076 41.83 -47.64 -1.08
CA SER A 1076 43.07 -47.96 -0.37
C SER A 1076 43.44 -46.87 0.65
N LEU A 1077 44.04 -47.23 1.79
CA LEU A 1077 44.63 -46.29 2.75
C LEU A 1077 46.15 -46.22 2.60
N SER A 1078 46.75 -45.09 2.98
CA SER A 1078 48.10 -45.09 3.58
C SER A 1078 48.30 -43.87 4.47
N GLY A 1079 48.69 -44.07 5.73
CA GLY A 1079 49.06 -42.99 6.65
C GLY A 1079 50.51 -43.08 7.11
N LYS A 1080 51.10 -41.95 7.50
CA LYS A 1080 52.34 -41.85 8.29
C LYS A 1080 52.18 -40.77 9.37
N LYS A 1081 52.97 -40.85 10.44
CA LYS A 1081 52.75 -40.16 11.73
C LYS A 1081 54.09 -39.69 12.32
N LEU A 1082 54.06 -38.65 13.16
CA LEU A 1082 55.15 -38.15 14.03
C LEU A 1082 56.34 -37.50 13.28
N ARG A 1083 56.86 -36.33 13.68
CA ARG A 1083 57.41 -36.00 15.03
C ARG A 1083 57.22 -34.52 15.41
N SER A 1084 57.54 -34.21 16.67
CA SER A 1084 57.59 -32.89 17.30
C SER A 1084 59.01 -32.59 17.82
N THR A 1085 59.34 -31.30 18.07
CA THR A 1085 59.82 -30.77 19.38
C THR A 1085 60.32 -29.30 19.30
N SER A 1086 60.45 -28.69 20.50
CA SER A 1086 61.41 -27.64 20.93
C SER A 1086 61.24 -26.17 20.49
N ASP A 1087 60.91 -25.33 21.49
CA ASP A 1087 61.36 -23.93 21.62
C ASP A 1087 62.90 -23.83 21.73
N PRO A 1088 63.48 -22.61 21.79
CA PRO A 1088 63.84 -22.10 23.12
C PRO A 1088 63.49 -20.61 23.37
N LYS A 1089 63.62 -20.19 24.64
CA LYS A 1089 63.29 -18.84 25.16
C LYS A 1089 64.53 -18.02 25.56
N SER A 1090 64.28 -16.75 25.92
CA SER A 1090 65.06 -15.89 26.83
C SER A 1090 66.27 -15.15 26.23
N THR A 1091 66.78 -14.04 26.77
CA THR A 1091 66.53 -13.28 28.03
C THR A 1091 66.49 -11.75 27.78
N GLY A 1092 66.07 -10.93 28.77
CA GLY A 1092 66.32 -9.46 28.76
C GLY A 1092 65.44 -8.60 29.67
N THR A 1093 65.95 -8.19 30.84
CA THR A 1093 65.39 -7.12 31.71
C THR A 1093 66.14 -5.77 31.41
N SER A 1094 65.85 -4.56 31.94
CA SER A 1094 65.12 -4.11 33.14
C SER A 1094 64.71 -2.61 33.16
N SER A 1095 63.53 -2.31 33.70
CA SER A 1095 63.21 -1.26 34.72
C SER A 1095 63.25 0.29 34.50
N LYS A 1096 62.15 0.93 34.98
CA LYS A 1096 62.00 2.19 35.78
C LYS A 1096 61.94 3.60 35.13
N LEU A 1097 60.75 4.24 35.33
CA LEU A 1097 60.47 5.66 35.72
C LEU A 1097 60.86 6.78 34.70
N GLN A 1098 60.24 7.97 34.63
CA GLN A 1098 59.22 8.67 35.45
C GLN A 1098 58.51 9.78 34.60
N GLY A 1099 57.33 10.28 35.00
CA GLY A 1099 56.79 11.59 34.54
C GLY A 1099 55.45 11.58 33.77
N GLU A 1100 54.49 12.38 34.24
CA GLU A 1100 53.10 12.59 33.74
C GLU A 1100 52.83 14.12 33.66
N PRO A 1101 51.61 14.67 33.39
CA PRO A 1101 50.37 14.12 32.77
C PRO A 1101 49.66 15.06 31.74
N THR A 1102 48.71 14.55 30.94
CA THR A 1102 47.25 14.89 30.98
C THR A 1102 46.41 14.48 29.71
N LEU A 1103 45.22 13.92 29.98
CA LEU A 1103 43.94 13.79 29.22
C LEU A 1103 43.82 13.98 27.69
N GLY A 1104 42.91 13.20 27.05
CA GLY A 1104 42.45 13.49 25.67
C GLY A 1104 41.22 12.73 25.11
N GLY A 1105 41.20 11.38 25.13
CA GLY A 1105 40.16 10.57 24.43
C GLY A 1105 40.35 10.49 22.90
N LEU A 1106 39.51 9.81 22.09
CA LEU A 1106 38.37 8.93 22.38
C LEU A 1106 38.08 8.05 21.12
N ARG A 1107 37.92 6.72 21.26
CA ARG A 1107 37.35 5.83 20.19
C ARG A 1107 36.42 4.77 20.77
N ARG A 1108 35.40 4.37 20.00
CA ARG A 1108 34.31 3.45 20.39
C ARG A 1108 34.49 2.06 19.77
N ILE A 1109 34.21 1.00 20.53
CA ILE A 1109 33.71 -0.29 20.02
C ILE A 1109 32.52 -0.72 20.89
N ARG A 1110 31.59 -1.51 20.32
CA ARG A 1110 30.35 -1.99 20.95
C ARG A 1110 30.54 -3.35 21.62
N THR A 1111 29.82 -3.60 22.71
CA THR A 1111 29.32 -4.94 23.11
C THR A 1111 27.90 -4.81 23.65
N VAL A 1112 27.18 -5.93 23.72
CA VAL A 1112 25.76 -6.03 24.14
C VAL A 1112 25.68 -6.82 25.44
N THR A 1113 24.75 -6.48 26.33
CA THR A 1113 24.46 -7.22 27.56
C THR A 1113 22.96 -7.37 27.79
N GLU A 1114 22.58 -8.50 28.41
CA GLU A 1114 21.22 -8.89 28.75
C GLU A 1114 20.79 -8.33 30.11
N PRO A 1115 19.47 -8.17 30.38
CA PRO A 1115 18.94 -7.97 31.72
C PRO A 1115 18.44 -9.29 32.34
N SER A 1116 18.88 -9.61 33.55
CA SER A 1116 18.55 -10.85 34.26
C SER A 1116 17.41 -10.73 35.29
N ILE A 1117 16.86 -11.91 35.59
CA ILE A 1117 15.82 -12.27 36.57
C ILE A 1117 15.90 -11.50 37.91
N PHE A 1118 14.73 -11.18 38.49
CA PHE A 1118 14.58 -10.83 39.91
C PHE A 1118 13.49 -11.67 40.58
N SER A 1119 13.67 -11.98 41.88
CA SER A 1119 12.72 -12.71 42.73
C SER A 1119 12.73 -12.15 44.18
N PRO A 1120 11.63 -12.27 44.96
CA PRO A 1120 11.36 -11.34 46.08
C PRO A 1120 11.42 -11.96 47.50
N VAL A 1121 11.70 -11.11 48.51
CA VAL A 1121 11.56 -11.41 49.96
C VAL A 1121 11.08 -10.16 50.75
N GLN A 1122 10.30 -10.46 51.79
CA GLN A 1122 9.69 -9.69 52.91
C GLN A 1122 10.69 -8.85 53.77
N GLY A 1123 10.34 -8.02 54.78
CA GLY A 1123 9.09 -7.60 55.47
C GLY A 1123 9.42 -7.09 56.92
N ASP A 1124 8.63 -6.35 57.73
CA ASP A 1124 7.29 -5.73 57.57
C ASP A 1124 7.27 -4.20 57.94
N VAL A 1125 6.74 -3.58 59.02
CA VAL A 1125 6.15 -3.91 60.35
C VAL A 1125 5.06 -2.85 60.74
N PHE A 1126 3.90 -3.29 61.27
CA PHE A 1126 2.87 -2.65 62.17
C PHE A 1126 2.68 -1.10 62.23
N SER A 1127 1.47 -0.50 62.31
CA SER A 1127 0.06 -0.92 62.61
C SER A 1127 -0.96 0.16 62.08
N SER A 1128 -2.24 0.39 62.44
CA SER A 1128 -3.17 0.00 63.55
C SER A 1128 -4.70 0.22 63.24
N SER A 1129 -5.58 -0.14 64.20
CA SER A 1129 -7.00 0.24 64.48
C SER A 1129 -8.03 0.78 63.43
N ARG A 1130 -8.95 -0.10 63.01
CA ARG A 1130 -10.45 -0.14 63.17
C ARG A 1130 -11.26 1.07 63.75
N PRO A 1131 -12.64 1.13 63.66
CA PRO A 1131 -13.63 0.61 62.65
C PRO A 1131 -14.94 1.47 62.42
N HIS A 1132 -15.83 1.02 61.49
CA HIS A 1132 -17.29 1.37 61.35
C HIS A 1132 -17.67 2.84 60.95
N HIS A 1133 -18.88 3.22 60.44
CA HIS A 1133 -20.21 2.58 60.31
C HIS A 1133 -21.07 3.14 59.11
N ARG A 1134 -21.91 2.29 58.48
CA ARG A 1134 -23.26 2.52 57.86
C ARG A 1134 -23.70 3.88 57.21
N SER A 1135 -24.17 3.84 55.94
CA SER A 1135 -25.60 3.98 55.47
C SER A 1135 -25.98 4.91 54.27
N LEU A 1136 -27.01 4.47 53.52
CA LEU A 1136 -28.06 5.16 52.70
C LEU A 1136 -27.75 5.97 51.39
N LEU A 1137 -28.22 5.42 50.25
CA LEU A 1137 -29.29 5.87 49.28
C LEU A 1137 -29.53 7.38 48.96
N PRO A 1138 -30.21 7.77 47.83
CA PRO A 1138 -31.08 6.97 46.93
C PRO A 1138 -30.85 7.14 45.39
N ARG A 1139 -31.78 6.57 44.58
CA ARG A 1139 -31.91 6.67 43.10
C ARG A 1139 -32.80 7.86 42.67
N CYS A 1140 -32.80 8.17 41.37
CA CYS A 1140 -34.00 8.56 40.59
C CYS A 1140 -33.89 8.02 39.13
N VAL A 1141 -35.01 7.99 38.40
CA VAL A 1141 -35.20 7.31 37.10
C VAL A 1141 -36.24 8.09 36.25
N ASP A 1142 -36.37 7.71 34.97
CA ASP A 1142 -37.52 7.92 34.05
C ASP A 1142 -37.69 9.27 33.30
N HIS A 1143 -37.49 9.20 31.97
CA HIS A 1143 -38.49 9.38 30.87
C HIS A 1143 -39.44 10.61 30.82
N PRO A 1144 -40.03 10.94 29.64
CA PRO A 1144 -40.06 10.21 28.35
C PRO A 1144 -38.88 10.49 27.40
#